data_AF-A0A2G2FK82-F1
#
_entry.id   AF-A0A2G2FK82-F1
#
_cell.length_a   1.000
_cell.length_b   1.000
_cell.length_c   1.000
_cell.angle_alpha   90.00
_cell.angle_beta   90.00
_cell.angle_gamma   90.00
#
_symmetry.space_group_name_H-M   'P 1'
#
loop_
_entity.id
_entity.type
_entity.pdbx_description
1 polymer ?
#
loop_
_entity_poly.entity_id
_entity_poly.type
_entity_poly.pdbx_seq_one_letter_code
_entity_poly.pdbx_strand_id
1 'polypeptide(L)'
;MKTIIISSIFIFTCSFLFAQKEITFDKKNFKDNKKEFKEALDYLEEGDELLLPNPFPRYSQALPLYEKAYAFNSKSAHLNFQLGLCYLNTVNKFKALDFFKSSFELNPNKNPDIHFYIGRGYHLQSDWDNAIKHYEAHKKRLDTKNDLALIMDVNKFIYECKSGKELVENPVRVWIDNMGKQINTEYPEYGMIMTADASEIFFTSRRPSTTGGDKDVMIDQYFEDVYTSNRFTTKGWSPSTNVGDPINTKGHDAAVALSPDGSKMIVYIDDKGDGNLYESKREENEWTKPKSFNDEICSPYHEASAWYSSDAKRLFFVSDRPLENRGDPKDRDIYVAFWNEDKEEWLDVKRLPENINTKYDEDGIFLHPDGKTLYFSSKGHNSMGGYDIFKTVQKEDGSWSDPENIGYPVNTPDDDVFFVVAANGRDAYMTSYREGGFGDKDLYKVTFLGPVKEPILNSEDILLANSSVPVRANVIEPKVEVTGSQLAILKGIVRDDKTKEPLKAEIELVDNETNEVIAEFSSDAKTGRYLVSLPGGKNYGIAVKAEGYLFHSENFDVTQDADYKEVEKIIDLKRVDVGQSIVLRNIFFDLNKYTLRSESEIELNRLTKLLIENPNLKIEISGHTDSRGSAEYNKELSKNRAKTVVEYLIEKGIDKDRLEYAGYGEEQPINTDEEISKMKLRSEKEAAHQDNRRTEFKILSN
;
A
#
# COMPACT_ATOMS: atom_id res chain seq x y z
N MET A 1 -9.65 -6.16 -93.68
CA MET A 1 -10.54 -6.91 -92.77
C MET A 1 -9.79 -8.12 -92.24
N LYS A 2 -9.17 -8.03 -91.06
CA LYS A 2 -8.78 -9.17 -90.23
C LYS A 2 -8.87 -8.75 -88.77
N THR A 3 -9.83 -9.37 -88.09
CA THR A 3 -10.15 -9.25 -86.67
C THR A 3 -9.02 -9.85 -85.85
N ILE A 4 -8.44 -9.10 -84.90
CA ILE A 4 -7.50 -9.62 -83.91
C ILE A 4 -8.28 -9.89 -82.63
N ILE A 5 -8.30 -11.17 -82.23
CA ILE A 5 -8.94 -11.69 -81.03
C ILE A 5 -7.94 -11.62 -79.87
N ILE A 6 -8.45 -11.15 -78.72
CA ILE A 6 -7.79 -11.06 -77.42
C ILE A 6 -7.59 -12.47 -76.83
N SER A 7 -6.48 -12.70 -76.14
CA SER A 7 -6.38 -13.75 -75.12
C SER A 7 -5.48 -13.27 -73.98
N SER A 8 -6.12 -12.78 -72.91
CA SER A 8 -5.48 -12.47 -71.63
C SER A 8 -5.33 -13.76 -70.85
N ILE A 9 -4.09 -14.16 -70.56
CA ILE A 9 -3.75 -15.29 -69.69
C ILE A 9 -3.84 -14.80 -68.24
N PHE A 10 -4.83 -15.32 -67.49
CA PHE A 10 -4.88 -15.21 -66.03
C PHE A 10 -4.00 -16.34 -65.45
N ILE A 11 -2.86 -15.97 -64.86
CA ILE A 11 -2.04 -16.90 -64.07
C ILE A 11 -2.62 -16.91 -62.65
N PHE A 12 -3.30 -18.01 -62.31
CA PHE A 12 -3.69 -18.33 -60.94
C PHE A 12 -2.47 -18.93 -60.22
N THR A 13 -1.72 -18.13 -59.48
CA THR A 13 -0.71 -18.66 -58.55
C THR A 13 -1.43 -19.16 -57.29
N CYS A 14 -1.77 -20.45 -57.26
CA CYS A 14 -2.13 -21.15 -56.03
C CYS A 14 -0.88 -21.27 -55.15
N SER A 15 -0.78 -20.42 -54.13
CA SER A 15 0.14 -20.61 -53.01
C SER A 15 -0.37 -21.78 -52.16
N PHE A 16 0.12 -22.99 -52.42
CA PHE A 16 -0.03 -24.08 -51.45
C PHE A 16 0.82 -23.76 -50.23
N LEU A 17 0.18 -23.32 -49.14
CA LEU A 17 0.75 -23.37 -47.80
C LEU A 17 1.04 -24.84 -47.49
N PHE A 18 2.30 -25.26 -47.57
CA PHE A 18 2.73 -26.55 -47.06
C PHE A 18 2.62 -26.51 -45.54
N ALA A 19 1.52 -27.03 -44.99
CA ALA A 19 1.42 -27.31 -43.57
C ALA A 19 2.59 -28.22 -43.16
N GLN A 20 3.28 -27.87 -42.07
CA GLN A 20 4.39 -28.66 -41.56
C GLN A 20 3.85 -30.03 -41.13
N LYS A 21 4.43 -31.12 -41.66
CA LYS A 21 3.94 -32.47 -41.36
C LYS A 21 4.31 -32.88 -39.94
N GLU A 22 3.32 -33.27 -39.13
CA GLU A 22 3.51 -33.88 -37.81
C GLU A 22 4.43 -35.12 -37.89
N ILE A 23 5.39 -35.18 -36.97
CA ILE A 23 6.23 -36.36 -36.71
C ILE A 23 5.93 -36.81 -35.28
N THR A 24 5.15 -37.88 -35.16
CA THR A 24 4.80 -38.47 -33.86
C THR A 24 5.99 -39.20 -33.24
N PHE A 25 5.98 -39.37 -31.92
CA PHE A 25 6.90 -40.24 -31.18
C PHE A 25 6.61 -41.74 -31.45
N ASP A 26 6.72 -42.13 -32.72
CA ASP A 26 6.60 -43.51 -33.17
C ASP A 26 7.96 -43.99 -33.64
N LYS A 27 8.38 -45.17 -33.15
CA LYS A 27 9.64 -45.82 -33.51
C LYS A 27 9.89 -45.89 -35.02
N LYS A 28 8.83 -45.96 -35.84
CA LYS A 28 8.95 -45.99 -37.31
C LYS A 28 9.55 -44.70 -37.91
N ASN A 29 9.43 -43.58 -37.20
CA ASN A 29 9.92 -42.27 -37.62
C ASN A 29 11.40 -42.05 -37.28
N PHE A 30 11.98 -42.86 -36.36
CA PHE A 30 13.32 -42.67 -35.81
C PHE A 30 14.16 -43.95 -35.88
N LYS A 31 14.21 -44.58 -37.06
CA LYS A 31 14.89 -45.87 -37.26
C LYS A 31 16.41 -45.80 -37.06
N ASP A 32 17.01 -44.65 -37.31
CA ASP A 32 18.47 -44.45 -37.27
C ASP A 32 18.96 -43.95 -35.89
N ASN A 33 18.06 -43.40 -35.06
CA ASN A 33 18.37 -42.81 -33.74
C ASN A 33 17.61 -43.52 -32.61
N LYS A 34 17.69 -44.85 -32.56
CA LYS A 34 16.84 -45.67 -31.67
C LYS A 34 17.07 -45.41 -30.19
N LYS A 35 18.30 -45.08 -29.79
CA LYS A 35 18.66 -44.87 -28.38
C LYS A 35 18.13 -43.50 -27.92
N GLU A 36 18.43 -42.47 -28.68
CA GLU A 36 17.99 -41.09 -28.47
C GLU A 36 16.47 -40.99 -28.53
N PHE A 37 15.82 -41.73 -29.45
CA PHE A 37 14.37 -41.85 -29.49
C PHE A 37 13.79 -42.43 -28.20
N LYS A 38 14.40 -43.50 -27.69
CA LYS A 38 13.93 -44.13 -26.45
C LYS A 38 14.05 -43.16 -25.28
N GLU A 39 15.20 -42.52 -25.13
CA GLU A 39 15.43 -41.52 -24.07
C GLU A 39 14.46 -40.33 -24.17
N ALA A 40 14.20 -39.82 -25.38
CA ALA A 40 13.23 -38.75 -25.58
C ALA A 40 11.78 -39.18 -25.34
N LEU A 41 11.44 -40.45 -25.64
CA LEU A 41 10.13 -41.03 -25.32
C LEU A 41 9.97 -41.20 -23.80
N ASP A 42 11.01 -41.68 -23.11
CA ASP A 42 11.00 -41.82 -21.65
C ASP A 42 10.74 -40.45 -20.99
N TYR A 43 11.41 -39.38 -21.45
CA TYR A 43 11.12 -38.00 -20.97
C TYR A 43 9.69 -37.53 -21.25
N LEU A 44 9.14 -37.87 -22.42
CA LEU A 44 7.76 -37.51 -22.75
C LEU A 44 6.77 -38.23 -21.83
N GLU A 45 6.97 -39.52 -21.61
CA GLU A 45 6.10 -40.35 -20.75
C GLU A 45 6.18 -39.92 -19.29
N GLU A 46 7.38 -39.66 -18.75
CA GLU A 46 7.56 -39.14 -17.40
C GLU A 46 6.92 -37.74 -17.23
N GLY A 47 7.03 -36.88 -18.25
CA GLY A 47 6.35 -35.59 -18.26
C GLY A 47 4.82 -35.73 -18.27
N ASP A 48 4.28 -36.64 -19.08
CA ASP A 48 2.83 -36.90 -19.17
C ASP A 48 2.30 -37.44 -17.83
N GLU A 49 3.06 -38.30 -17.14
CA GLU A 49 2.73 -38.80 -15.80
C GLU A 49 2.63 -37.66 -14.77
N LEU A 50 3.55 -36.70 -14.81
CA LEU A 50 3.54 -35.54 -13.92
C LEU A 50 2.35 -34.60 -14.17
N LEU A 51 1.76 -34.61 -15.36
CA LEU A 51 0.58 -33.79 -15.68
C LEU A 51 -0.75 -34.50 -15.41
N LEU A 52 -0.74 -35.73 -14.92
CA LEU A 52 -1.97 -36.42 -14.51
C LEU A 52 -2.63 -35.69 -13.33
N PRO A 53 -3.98 -35.60 -13.29
CA PRO A 53 -4.72 -34.82 -12.29
C PRO A 53 -4.80 -35.50 -10.91
N ASN A 54 -3.78 -36.28 -10.48
CA ASN A 54 -3.80 -36.95 -9.19
C ASN A 54 -2.44 -36.89 -8.46
N PRO A 55 -2.30 -36.13 -7.35
CA PRO A 55 -3.32 -35.25 -6.76
C PRO A 55 -3.57 -33.99 -7.60
N PHE A 56 -2.54 -33.45 -8.28
CA PHE A 56 -2.62 -32.28 -9.18
C PHE A 56 -1.48 -32.32 -10.22
N PRO A 57 -1.60 -31.63 -11.38
CA PRO A 57 -0.53 -31.53 -12.37
C PRO A 57 0.70 -30.77 -11.86
N ARG A 58 1.90 -31.32 -12.09
CA ARG A 58 3.20 -30.77 -11.66
C ARG A 58 3.96 -30.11 -12.81
N TYR A 59 3.45 -28.97 -13.27
CA TYR A 59 3.96 -28.27 -14.46
C TYR A 59 5.45 -27.92 -14.40
N SER A 60 5.94 -27.40 -13.27
CA SER A 60 7.35 -27.01 -13.09
C SER A 60 8.30 -28.21 -13.22
N GLN A 61 7.89 -29.38 -12.74
CA GLN A 61 8.69 -30.61 -12.79
C GLN A 61 8.62 -31.26 -14.19
N ALA A 62 7.47 -31.16 -14.87
CA ALA A 62 7.27 -31.71 -16.21
C ALA A 62 7.98 -30.90 -17.30
N LEU A 63 8.05 -29.57 -17.15
CA LEU A 63 8.65 -28.66 -18.12
C LEU A 63 10.06 -29.08 -18.60
N PRO A 64 11.06 -29.31 -17.72
CA PRO A 64 12.41 -29.69 -18.15
C PRO A 64 12.46 -31.07 -18.84
N LEU A 65 11.51 -31.97 -18.58
CA LEU A 65 11.42 -33.26 -19.28
C LEU A 65 10.92 -33.05 -20.71
N TYR A 66 9.86 -32.26 -20.87
CA TYR A 66 9.35 -31.91 -22.20
C TYR A 66 10.34 -31.11 -23.03
N GLU A 67 11.12 -30.21 -22.43
CA GLU A 67 12.17 -29.47 -23.15
C GLU A 67 13.24 -30.42 -23.72
N LYS A 68 13.62 -31.47 -22.98
CA LYS A 68 14.54 -32.51 -23.48
C LYS A 68 13.90 -33.33 -24.61
N ALA A 69 12.64 -33.73 -24.47
CA ALA A 69 11.91 -34.41 -25.54
C ALA A 69 11.78 -33.53 -26.81
N TYR A 70 11.61 -32.22 -26.62
CA TYR A 70 11.44 -31.24 -27.70
C TYR A 70 12.74 -31.00 -28.46
N ALA A 71 13.87 -30.99 -27.76
CA ALA A 71 15.19 -30.93 -28.39
C ALA A 71 15.43 -32.10 -29.37
N PHE A 72 14.82 -33.25 -29.11
CA PHE A 72 14.86 -34.40 -30.02
C PHE A 72 13.82 -34.31 -31.15
N ASN A 73 12.56 -33.99 -30.84
CA ASN A 73 11.48 -33.92 -31.83
C ASN A 73 10.47 -32.79 -31.55
N SER A 74 10.73 -31.62 -32.12
CA SER A 74 9.83 -30.46 -32.06
C SER A 74 8.57 -30.57 -32.93
N LYS A 75 8.44 -31.60 -33.77
CA LYS A 75 7.31 -31.75 -34.73
C LYS A 75 6.17 -32.63 -34.20
N SER A 76 6.06 -32.79 -32.89
CA SER A 76 4.96 -33.52 -32.24
C SER A 76 3.88 -32.54 -31.76
N ALA A 77 2.64 -32.70 -32.24
CA ALA A 77 1.55 -31.81 -31.83
C ALA A 77 1.19 -31.97 -30.35
N HIS A 78 1.25 -33.20 -29.83
CA HIS A 78 1.05 -33.49 -28.39
C HIS A 78 2.10 -32.80 -27.53
N LEU A 79 3.39 -32.98 -27.84
CA LEU A 79 4.47 -32.42 -27.05
C LEU A 79 4.42 -30.89 -27.01
N ASN A 80 4.16 -30.24 -28.16
CA ASN A 80 3.98 -28.79 -28.20
C ASN A 80 2.79 -28.35 -27.35
N PHE A 81 1.70 -29.11 -27.31
CA PHE A 81 0.57 -28.79 -26.44
C PHE A 81 0.96 -28.88 -24.95
N GLN A 82 1.64 -29.95 -24.54
CA GLN A 82 2.09 -30.10 -23.16
C GLN A 82 3.09 -29.03 -22.74
N LEU A 83 4.03 -28.66 -23.62
CA LEU A 83 4.92 -27.52 -23.39
C LEU A 83 4.14 -26.22 -23.22
N GLY A 84 3.14 -25.97 -24.06
CA GLY A 84 2.27 -24.81 -23.91
C GLY A 84 1.58 -24.79 -22.54
N LEU A 85 1.05 -25.92 -22.06
CA LEU A 85 0.46 -26.03 -20.72
C LEU A 85 1.49 -25.78 -19.61
N CYS A 86 2.67 -26.38 -19.70
CA CYS A 86 3.74 -26.16 -18.73
C CYS A 86 4.18 -24.69 -18.69
N TYR A 87 4.44 -24.07 -19.83
CA TYR A 87 4.81 -22.66 -19.87
C TYR A 87 3.69 -21.79 -19.29
N LEU A 88 2.44 -22.01 -19.70
CA LEU A 88 1.29 -21.21 -19.22
C LEU A 88 1.14 -21.21 -17.69
N ASN A 89 1.57 -22.28 -17.02
CA ASN A 89 1.46 -22.46 -15.57
C ASN A 89 2.81 -22.32 -14.83
N THR A 90 3.80 -21.67 -15.45
CA THR A 90 5.11 -21.39 -14.85
C THR A 90 5.51 -19.94 -15.10
N VAL A 91 6.66 -19.55 -14.56
CA VAL A 91 7.26 -18.20 -14.68
C VAL A 91 7.54 -17.74 -16.11
N ASN A 92 7.29 -18.58 -17.11
CA ASN A 92 7.57 -18.34 -18.52
C ASN A 92 6.29 -18.33 -19.38
N LYS A 93 5.12 -18.03 -18.80
CA LYS A 93 3.81 -18.16 -19.46
C LYS A 93 3.65 -17.41 -20.78
N PHE A 94 4.37 -16.31 -20.98
CA PHE A 94 4.35 -15.56 -22.25
C PHE A 94 4.89 -16.38 -23.44
N LYS A 95 5.67 -17.45 -23.20
CA LYS A 95 6.13 -18.39 -24.25
C LYS A 95 5.05 -19.38 -24.71
N ALA A 96 3.98 -19.57 -23.94
CA ALA A 96 3.01 -20.64 -24.16
C ALA A 96 2.31 -20.54 -25.53
N LEU A 97 2.03 -19.32 -26.00
CA LEU A 97 1.31 -19.08 -27.25
C LEU A 97 1.99 -19.74 -28.46
N ASP A 98 3.33 -19.64 -28.56
CA ASP A 98 4.07 -20.17 -29.70
C ASP A 98 3.99 -21.70 -29.77
N PHE A 99 4.00 -22.36 -28.62
CA PHE A 99 3.84 -23.81 -28.53
C PHE A 99 2.41 -24.25 -28.85
N PHE A 100 1.39 -23.53 -28.37
CA PHE A 100 0.00 -23.81 -28.75
C PHE A 100 -0.24 -23.61 -30.25
N LYS A 101 0.30 -22.54 -30.85
CA LYS A 101 0.24 -22.32 -32.30
C LYS A 101 0.94 -23.44 -33.07
N SER A 102 2.14 -23.82 -32.65
CA SER A 102 2.88 -24.93 -33.26
C SER A 102 2.11 -26.25 -33.18
N SER A 103 1.48 -26.55 -32.04
CA SER A 103 0.61 -27.72 -31.88
C SER A 103 -0.56 -27.70 -32.88
N PHE A 104 -1.25 -26.55 -32.98
CA PHE A 104 -2.37 -26.35 -33.90
C PHE A 104 -1.97 -26.46 -35.37
N GLU A 105 -0.84 -25.90 -35.77
CA GLU A 105 -0.34 -25.96 -37.15
C GLU A 105 0.04 -27.38 -37.58
N LEU A 106 0.62 -28.17 -36.66
CA LEU A 106 0.99 -29.56 -36.91
C LEU A 106 -0.25 -30.47 -36.99
N ASN A 107 -1.23 -30.29 -36.09
CA ASN A 107 -2.45 -31.08 -36.09
C ASN A 107 -3.63 -30.34 -35.43
N PRO A 108 -4.47 -29.62 -36.22
CA PRO A 108 -5.56 -28.80 -35.71
C PRO A 108 -6.65 -29.54 -34.93
N ASN A 109 -6.73 -30.86 -35.10
CA ASN A 109 -7.77 -31.71 -34.52
C ASN A 109 -7.26 -32.58 -33.37
N LYS A 110 -5.98 -32.46 -32.99
CA LYS A 110 -5.37 -33.31 -31.94
C LYS A 110 -5.95 -33.02 -30.56
N ASN A 111 -6.13 -31.75 -30.22
CA ASN A 111 -6.60 -31.29 -28.91
C ASN A 111 -7.90 -30.48 -29.09
N PRO A 112 -9.03 -30.89 -28.51
CA PRO A 112 -10.32 -30.19 -28.68
C PRO A 112 -10.27 -28.76 -28.12
N ASP A 113 -9.48 -28.55 -27.06
CA ASP A 113 -9.38 -27.29 -26.33
C ASP A 113 -8.30 -26.35 -26.88
N ILE A 114 -7.64 -26.69 -27.98
CA ILE A 114 -6.51 -25.92 -28.53
C ILE A 114 -6.85 -24.45 -28.78
N HIS A 115 -8.07 -24.16 -29.22
CA HIS A 115 -8.52 -22.78 -29.42
C HIS A 115 -8.63 -22.00 -28.12
N PHE A 116 -9.05 -22.63 -27.01
CA PHE A 116 -9.08 -21.98 -25.70
C PHE A 116 -7.67 -21.53 -25.28
N TYR A 117 -6.69 -22.43 -25.39
CA TYR A 117 -5.32 -22.16 -24.98
C TYR A 117 -4.59 -21.16 -25.89
N ILE A 118 -4.85 -21.18 -27.21
CA ILE A 118 -4.38 -20.11 -28.10
C ILE A 118 -5.02 -18.77 -27.71
N GLY A 119 -6.31 -18.77 -27.36
CA GLY A 119 -7.01 -17.60 -26.84
C GLY A 119 -6.33 -17.04 -25.59
N ARG A 120 -6.02 -17.90 -24.60
CA ARG A 120 -5.27 -17.54 -23.39
C ARG A 120 -3.90 -16.93 -23.70
N GLY A 121 -3.16 -17.50 -24.65
CA GLY A 121 -1.86 -16.96 -25.06
C GLY A 121 -1.96 -15.56 -25.67
N TYR A 122 -2.94 -15.33 -26.56
CA TYR A 122 -3.18 -13.98 -27.12
C TYR A 122 -3.68 -12.99 -26.06
N HIS A 123 -4.54 -13.44 -25.14
CA HIS A 123 -5.06 -12.62 -24.04
C HIS A 123 -3.91 -12.09 -23.17
N LEU A 124 -2.99 -12.96 -22.74
CA LEU A 124 -1.80 -12.55 -21.98
C LEU A 124 -0.91 -11.54 -22.72
N GLN A 125 -0.89 -11.59 -24.05
CA GLN A 125 -0.14 -10.65 -24.88
C GLN A 125 -0.93 -9.36 -25.21
N SER A 126 -2.10 -9.15 -24.60
CA SER A 126 -3.02 -8.04 -24.91
C SER A 126 -3.47 -7.99 -26.38
N ASP A 127 -3.41 -9.11 -27.12
CA ASP A 127 -3.95 -9.22 -28.47
C ASP A 127 -5.43 -9.64 -28.38
N TRP A 128 -6.24 -8.68 -27.95
CA TRP A 128 -7.64 -8.86 -27.59
C TRP A 128 -8.50 -9.45 -28.72
N ASP A 129 -8.27 -9.01 -29.95
CA ASP A 129 -9.08 -9.43 -31.09
C ASP A 129 -8.80 -10.88 -31.48
N ASN A 130 -7.53 -11.30 -31.48
CA ASN A 130 -7.20 -12.70 -31.70
C ASN A 130 -7.62 -13.58 -30.52
N ALA A 131 -7.49 -13.11 -29.28
CA ALA A 131 -7.98 -13.82 -28.10
C ALA A 131 -9.48 -14.11 -28.21
N ILE A 132 -10.32 -13.09 -28.42
CA ILE A 132 -11.77 -13.21 -28.58
C ILE A 132 -12.12 -14.15 -29.73
N LYS A 133 -11.44 -14.02 -30.89
CA LYS A 133 -11.67 -14.90 -32.05
C LYS A 133 -11.45 -16.38 -31.68
N HIS A 134 -10.39 -16.68 -30.94
CA HIS A 134 -10.06 -18.04 -30.54
C HIS A 134 -10.99 -18.57 -29.45
N TYR A 135 -11.38 -17.76 -28.48
CA TYR A 135 -12.40 -18.13 -27.50
C TYR A 135 -13.75 -18.42 -28.14
N GLU A 136 -14.21 -17.59 -29.08
CA GLU A 136 -15.46 -17.84 -29.81
C GLU A 136 -15.36 -19.10 -30.70
N ALA A 137 -14.19 -19.41 -31.25
CA ALA A 137 -13.97 -20.65 -31.99
C ALA A 137 -14.04 -21.89 -31.08
N HIS A 138 -13.52 -21.80 -29.84
CA HIS A 138 -13.65 -22.85 -28.84
C HIS A 138 -15.11 -23.00 -28.36
N LYS A 139 -15.79 -21.89 -28.03
CA LYS A 139 -17.19 -21.88 -27.57
C LYS A 139 -18.14 -22.58 -28.54
N LYS A 140 -17.93 -22.43 -29.85
CA LYS A 140 -18.73 -23.09 -30.91
C LYS A 140 -18.62 -24.61 -30.92
N ARG A 141 -17.61 -25.19 -30.26
CA ARG A 141 -17.37 -26.63 -30.16
C ARG A 141 -17.99 -27.25 -28.90
N LEU A 142 -18.42 -26.43 -27.94
CA LEU A 142 -19.00 -26.87 -26.68
C LEU A 142 -20.50 -27.17 -26.82
N ASP A 143 -20.99 -28.15 -26.06
CA ASP A 143 -22.40 -28.47 -25.99
C ASP A 143 -23.14 -27.54 -25.01
N THR A 144 -24.13 -26.81 -25.53
CA THR A 144 -24.87 -25.80 -24.74
C THR A 144 -25.62 -26.34 -23.51
N LYS A 145 -25.83 -27.65 -23.40
CA LYS A 145 -26.52 -28.26 -22.25
C LYS A 145 -25.53 -28.88 -21.26
N ASN A 146 -24.51 -29.57 -21.75
CA ASN A 146 -23.59 -30.33 -20.92
C ASN A 146 -22.38 -29.50 -20.47
N ASP A 147 -21.98 -28.47 -21.22
CA ASP A 147 -20.76 -27.70 -20.99
C ASP A 147 -21.05 -26.27 -20.49
N LEU A 148 -22.19 -26.07 -19.80
CA LEU A 148 -22.63 -24.74 -19.37
C LEU A 148 -21.56 -24.00 -18.53
N ALA A 149 -20.89 -24.71 -17.62
CA ALA A 149 -19.81 -24.14 -16.81
C ALA A 149 -18.64 -23.64 -17.68
N LEU A 150 -18.15 -24.48 -18.61
CA LEU A 150 -17.08 -24.09 -19.53
C LEU A 150 -17.50 -22.91 -20.43
N ILE A 151 -18.76 -22.88 -20.88
CA ILE A 151 -19.30 -21.77 -21.67
C ILE A 151 -19.29 -20.47 -20.83
N MET A 152 -19.61 -20.54 -19.55
CA MET A 152 -19.56 -19.39 -18.65
C MET A 152 -18.11 -18.91 -18.45
N ASP A 153 -17.14 -19.82 -18.29
CA ASP A 153 -15.73 -19.48 -18.18
C ASP A 153 -15.20 -18.81 -19.45
N VAL A 154 -15.52 -19.37 -20.62
CA VAL A 154 -15.12 -18.80 -21.92
C VAL A 154 -15.74 -17.42 -22.14
N ASN A 155 -17.01 -17.23 -21.75
CA ASN A 155 -17.65 -15.92 -21.81
C ASN A 155 -17.00 -14.91 -20.86
N LYS A 156 -16.47 -15.34 -19.70
CA LYS A 156 -15.68 -14.50 -18.79
C LYS A 156 -14.43 -13.98 -19.49
N PHE A 157 -13.63 -14.86 -20.09
CA PHE A 157 -12.42 -14.45 -20.84
C PHE A 157 -12.72 -13.50 -22.00
N ILE A 158 -13.82 -13.73 -22.73
CA ILE A 158 -14.26 -12.82 -23.80
C ILE A 158 -14.65 -11.45 -23.23
N TYR A 159 -15.29 -11.41 -22.07
CA TYR A 159 -15.65 -10.18 -21.39
C TYR A 159 -14.40 -9.44 -20.88
N GLU A 160 -13.45 -10.13 -20.25
CA GLU A 160 -12.16 -9.57 -19.82
C GLU A 160 -11.39 -8.96 -21.00
N CYS A 161 -11.36 -9.65 -22.15
CA CYS A 161 -10.73 -9.10 -23.36
C CYS A 161 -11.40 -7.78 -23.80
N LYS A 162 -12.73 -7.65 -23.66
CA LYS A 162 -13.45 -6.42 -24.00
C LYS A 162 -13.14 -5.31 -22.99
N SER A 163 -13.15 -5.62 -21.70
CA SER A 163 -12.74 -4.69 -20.64
C SER A 163 -11.31 -4.19 -20.88
N GLY A 164 -10.38 -5.10 -21.20
CA GLY A 164 -8.99 -4.76 -21.53
C GLY A 164 -8.86 -3.81 -22.70
N LYS A 165 -9.67 -3.97 -23.76
CA LYS A 165 -9.72 -3.00 -24.87
C LYS A 165 -10.13 -1.61 -24.40
N GLU A 166 -11.18 -1.50 -23.59
CA GLU A 166 -11.68 -0.21 -23.08
C GLU A 166 -10.68 0.47 -22.14
N LEU A 167 -10.02 -0.30 -21.26
CA LEU A 167 -9.02 0.21 -20.32
C LEU A 167 -7.74 0.70 -21.03
N VAL A 168 -7.27 -0.03 -22.05
CA VAL A 168 -6.07 0.34 -22.82
C VAL A 168 -6.31 1.58 -23.69
N GLU A 169 -7.54 1.83 -24.13
CA GLU A 169 -7.90 3.05 -24.86
C GLU A 169 -7.78 4.32 -23.99
N ASN A 170 -7.86 4.18 -22.66
CA ASN A 170 -7.84 5.29 -21.71
C ASN A 170 -6.80 5.05 -20.60
N PRO A 171 -5.49 5.04 -20.94
CA PRO A 171 -4.46 4.68 -19.99
C PRO A 171 -4.34 5.71 -18.86
N VAL A 172 -4.19 5.21 -17.64
CA VAL A 172 -3.86 6.03 -16.48
C VAL A 172 -2.43 6.51 -16.58
N ARG A 173 -2.23 7.80 -16.28
CA ARG A 173 -0.92 8.45 -16.33
C ARG A 173 -0.09 8.06 -15.11
N VAL A 174 0.66 6.97 -15.24
CA VAL A 174 1.58 6.47 -14.22
C VAL A 174 2.96 6.19 -14.80
N TRP A 175 3.94 6.14 -13.91
CA TRP A 175 5.22 5.50 -14.16
C TRP A 175 5.29 4.24 -13.29
N ILE A 176 5.77 3.12 -13.84
CA ILE A 176 5.87 1.85 -13.11
C ILE A 176 7.33 1.40 -13.12
N ASP A 177 7.95 1.42 -11.94
CA ASP A 177 9.33 0.99 -11.72
C ASP A 177 9.35 -0.39 -11.06
N ASN A 178 10.12 -1.32 -11.61
CA ASN A 178 10.49 -2.53 -10.88
C ASN A 178 11.39 -2.14 -9.69
N MET A 179 11.17 -2.72 -8.50
CA MET A 179 11.92 -2.35 -7.30
C MET A 179 13.40 -2.78 -7.31
N GLY A 180 13.83 -3.52 -8.33
CA GLY A 180 15.23 -3.80 -8.63
C GLY A 180 15.82 -4.94 -7.80
N LYS A 181 17.06 -5.33 -8.15
CA LYS A 181 17.76 -6.53 -7.63
C LYS A 181 18.06 -6.54 -6.13
N GLN A 182 17.84 -5.44 -5.42
CA GLN A 182 17.97 -5.41 -3.96
C GLN A 182 16.74 -6.04 -3.30
N ILE A 183 15.59 -5.96 -3.99
CA ILE A 183 14.29 -6.43 -3.53
C ILE A 183 13.92 -7.69 -4.29
N ASN A 184 13.79 -7.58 -5.61
CA ASN A 184 13.34 -8.66 -6.50
C ASN A 184 14.49 -9.60 -6.88
N THR A 185 14.17 -10.87 -7.05
CA THR A 185 15.08 -11.96 -7.43
C THR A 185 14.48 -12.79 -8.57
N GLU A 186 15.11 -13.90 -8.94
CA GLU A 186 14.53 -14.83 -9.92
C GLU A 186 13.37 -15.67 -9.35
N TYR A 187 13.11 -15.55 -8.05
CA TYR A 187 12.04 -16.20 -7.33
C TYR A 187 10.84 -15.26 -7.17
N PRO A 188 9.65 -15.75 -6.78
CA PRO A 188 8.51 -14.88 -6.51
C PRO A 188 8.76 -13.96 -5.30
N GLU A 189 8.46 -12.67 -5.45
CA GLU A 189 8.30 -11.67 -4.39
C GLU A 189 6.91 -11.01 -4.46
N TYR A 190 6.19 -10.97 -3.34
CA TYR A 190 4.82 -10.45 -3.30
C TYR A 190 4.37 -10.03 -1.89
N GLY A 191 3.19 -9.42 -1.79
CA GLY A 191 2.58 -9.10 -0.50
C GLY A 191 3.38 -8.07 0.29
N MET A 192 3.88 -7.03 -0.37
CA MET A 192 4.69 -6.03 0.32
C MET A 192 3.85 -5.14 1.23
N ILE A 193 4.31 -5.00 2.47
CA ILE A 193 3.82 -4.09 3.48
C ILE A 193 4.95 -3.15 3.91
N MET A 194 4.62 -1.95 4.39
CA MET A 194 5.63 -0.95 4.75
C MET A 194 5.25 -0.16 5.98
N THR A 195 6.27 0.29 6.72
CA THR A 195 6.07 1.27 7.77
C THR A 195 5.52 2.56 7.19
N ALA A 196 4.74 3.30 7.99
CA ALA A 196 4.09 4.52 7.55
C ALA A 196 5.06 5.54 6.93
N ASP A 197 6.29 5.62 7.46
CA ASP A 197 7.37 6.49 6.97
C ASP A 197 8.12 5.95 5.73
N ALA A 198 7.71 4.80 5.19
CA ALA A 198 8.30 4.09 4.05
C ALA A 198 9.81 3.82 4.21
N SER A 199 10.27 3.61 5.44
CA SER A 199 11.68 3.34 5.73
C SER A 199 12.02 1.86 5.89
N GLU A 200 11.03 1.03 6.21
CA GLU A 200 11.16 -0.41 6.36
C GLU A 200 10.02 -1.06 5.58
N ILE A 201 10.36 -2.04 4.75
CA ILE A 201 9.39 -2.89 4.04
C ILE A 201 9.53 -4.32 4.52
N PHE A 202 8.41 -5.03 4.48
CA PHE A 202 8.35 -6.47 4.61
C PHE A 202 7.60 -7.03 3.41
N PHE A 203 7.97 -8.22 2.95
CA PHE A 203 7.33 -8.86 1.82
C PHE A 203 7.57 -10.37 1.88
N THR A 204 6.75 -11.12 1.16
CA THR A 204 6.88 -12.57 1.05
C THR A 204 7.80 -12.93 -0.11
N SER A 205 8.67 -13.93 0.07
CA SER A 205 9.44 -14.51 -1.04
C SER A 205 9.61 -16.01 -0.90
N ARG A 206 9.71 -16.71 -2.04
CA ARG A 206 9.91 -18.17 -2.13
C ARG A 206 11.29 -18.50 -2.70
N ARG A 207 12.35 -18.20 -1.92
CA ARG A 207 13.76 -18.27 -2.37
C ARG A 207 14.66 -19.14 -1.48
N PRO A 208 15.87 -19.55 -1.92
CA PRO A 208 16.72 -20.54 -1.23
C PRO A 208 17.12 -20.19 0.20
N SER A 209 17.05 -18.92 0.58
CA SER A 209 17.28 -18.45 1.95
C SER A 209 16.07 -18.63 2.87
N THR A 210 15.04 -19.39 2.46
CA THR A 210 13.88 -19.73 3.29
C THR A 210 14.30 -20.48 4.55
N THR A 211 13.54 -20.30 5.60
CA THR A 211 13.72 -20.96 6.90
C THR A 211 13.43 -22.45 6.73
N GLY A 212 14.29 -23.29 7.31
CA GLY A 212 14.26 -24.74 7.07
C GLY A 212 14.91 -25.19 5.74
N GLY A 213 14.86 -24.37 4.68
CA GLY A 213 15.47 -24.66 3.38
C GLY A 213 14.70 -25.66 2.51
N ASP A 214 13.49 -26.02 2.92
CA ASP A 214 12.64 -27.00 2.24
C ASP A 214 11.82 -26.35 1.11
N LYS A 215 11.28 -27.22 0.24
CA LYS A 215 10.40 -26.85 -0.85
C LYS A 215 9.04 -27.50 -0.70
N ASP A 216 8.02 -26.80 -1.16
CA ASP A 216 6.71 -27.36 -1.44
C ASP A 216 6.83 -28.40 -2.56
N VAL A 217 6.51 -29.65 -2.22
CA VAL A 217 6.63 -30.82 -3.11
C VAL A 217 5.67 -30.74 -4.30
N MET A 218 4.56 -30.00 -4.16
CA MET A 218 3.51 -29.90 -5.16
C MET A 218 3.88 -28.96 -6.29
N ILE A 219 4.52 -27.84 -5.97
CA ILE A 219 4.88 -26.80 -6.96
C ILE A 219 6.39 -26.65 -7.19
N ASP A 220 7.22 -27.39 -6.45
CA ASP A 220 8.69 -27.37 -6.49
C ASP A 220 9.31 -25.98 -6.26
N GLN A 221 8.65 -25.19 -5.43
CA GLN A 221 9.11 -23.87 -4.98
C GLN A 221 9.50 -23.92 -3.51
N TYR A 222 10.40 -23.05 -3.08
CA TYR A 222 10.69 -22.88 -1.66
C TYR A 222 9.43 -22.47 -0.90
N PHE A 223 9.37 -22.81 0.38
CA PHE A 223 8.33 -22.30 1.24
C PHE A 223 8.36 -20.76 1.31
N GLU A 224 7.21 -20.20 1.64
CA GLU A 224 7.06 -18.77 1.81
C GLU A 224 7.71 -18.33 3.10
N ASP A 225 8.46 -17.24 3.03
CA ASP A 225 9.00 -16.58 4.21
C ASP A 225 8.82 -15.07 4.09
N VAL A 226 8.76 -14.40 5.24
CA VAL A 226 8.81 -12.95 5.34
C VAL A 226 10.27 -12.47 5.24
N TYR A 227 10.49 -11.52 4.35
CA TYR A 227 11.75 -10.82 4.13
C TYR A 227 11.59 -9.33 4.43
N THR A 228 12.69 -8.68 4.80
CA THR A 228 12.71 -7.24 5.09
C THR A 228 13.81 -6.51 4.33
N SER A 229 13.56 -5.25 4.01
CA SER A 229 14.57 -4.31 3.52
C SER A 229 14.34 -2.93 4.11
N ASN A 230 15.43 -2.19 4.27
CA ASN A 230 15.42 -0.86 4.87
C ASN A 230 15.90 0.19 3.86
N ARG A 231 15.32 1.39 3.96
CA ARG A 231 15.67 2.55 3.15
C ARG A 231 16.33 3.61 4.04
N PHE A 232 17.65 3.55 4.10
CA PHE A 232 18.43 4.38 5.02
C PHE A 232 18.73 5.82 4.55
N THR A 233 18.30 6.25 3.35
CA THR A 233 18.35 7.63 2.78
C THR A 233 18.16 7.56 1.24
N THR A 234 18.52 8.60 0.49
CA THR A 234 18.44 8.75 -0.98
C THR A 234 19.14 7.65 -1.81
N LYS A 235 19.88 6.73 -1.18
CA LYS A 235 20.65 5.66 -1.84
C LYS A 235 19.80 4.43 -2.24
N GLY A 236 18.51 4.42 -1.96
CA GLY A 236 17.60 3.32 -2.29
C GLY A 236 17.46 2.28 -1.17
N TRP A 237 16.90 1.12 -1.50
CA TRP A 237 16.69 -0.01 -0.58
C TRP A 237 17.97 -0.80 -0.33
N SER A 238 18.14 -1.31 0.90
CA SER A 238 19.19 -2.28 1.22
C SER A 238 18.91 -3.63 0.53
N PRO A 239 19.92 -4.49 0.37
CA PRO A 239 19.67 -5.89 0.04
C PRO A 239 18.66 -6.47 1.05
N SER A 240 17.64 -7.17 0.55
CA SER A 240 16.65 -7.80 1.40
C SER A 240 17.23 -8.98 2.19
N THR A 241 16.80 -9.15 3.43
CA THR A 241 17.21 -10.24 4.33
C THR A 241 16.01 -10.98 4.87
N ASN A 242 16.16 -12.28 5.11
CA ASN A 242 15.14 -13.09 5.77
C ASN A 242 14.88 -12.52 7.18
N VAL A 243 13.62 -12.37 7.60
CA VAL A 243 13.30 -11.88 8.95
C VAL A 243 13.69 -12.91 10.01
N GLY A 244 13.55 -14.20 9.71
CA GLY A 244 13.92 -15.31 10.57
C GLY A 244 12.98 -15.50 11.76
N ASP A 245 13.44 -16.28 12.74
CA ASP A 245 12.72 -16.51 13.99
C ASP A 245 12.49 -15.18 14.76
N PRO A 246 11.34 -14.99 15.41
CA PRO A 246 10.24 -15.94 15.54
C PRO A 246 9.12 -15.74 14.52
N ILE A 247 9.31 -14.87 13.51
CA ILE A 247 8.27 -14.58 12.50
C ILE A 247 8.14 -15.75 11.53
N ASN A 248 9.25 -16.18 10.93
CA ASN A 248 9.25 -17.29 9.99
C ASN A 248 9.34 -18.62 10.74
N THR A 249 8.48 -19.56 10.37
CA THR A 249 8.52 -20.95 10.78
C THR A 249 9.31 -21.76 9.76
N LYS A 250 9.18 -23.09 9.76
CA LYS A 250 9.75 -23.94 8.69
C LYS A 250 8.72 -24.22 7.58
N GLY A 251 7.50 -23.71 7.73
CA GLY A 251 6.38 -23.89 6.80
C GLY A 251 6.19 -22.68 5.91
N HIS A 252 4.94 -22.43 5.50
CA HIS A 252 4.58 -21.24 4.73
C HIS A 252 4.27 -20.07 5.67
N ASP A 253 5.02 -18.99 5.53
CA ASP A 253 4.85 -17.75 6.28
C ASP A 253 4.83 -16.54 5.32
N ALA A 254 3.79 -15.71 5.41
CA ALA A 254 3.60 -14.59 4.46
C ALA A 254 3.35 -13.26 5.18
N ALA A 255 3.90 -12.17 4.62
CA ALA A 255 3.62 -10.81 5.07
C ALA A 255 2.18 -10.41 4.69
N VAL A 256 1.41 -9.90 5.67
CA VAL A 256 0.00 -9.53 5.43
C VAL A 256 -0.26 -8.05 5.68
N ALA A 257 0.01 -7.54 6.88
CA ALA A 257 -0.21 -6.13 7.23
C ALA A 257 0.67 -5.66 8.39
N LEU A 258 0.86 -4.35 8.49
CA LEU A 258 1.37 -3.69 9.68
C LEU A 258 0.24 -2.88 10.34
N SER A 259 0.27 -2.77 11.67
CA SER A 259 -0.55 -1.76 12.35
C SER A 259 -0.12 -0.35 11.93
N PRO A 260 -1.00 0.66 12.06
CA PRO A 260 -0.70 2.03 11.66
C PRO A 260 0.58 2.62 12.29
N ASP A 261 0.86 2.24 13.54
CA ASP A 261 2.06 2.63 14.29
C ASP A 261 3.28 1.74 14.04
N GLY A 262 3.15 0.68 13.23
CA GLY A 262 4.19 -0.31 12.95
C GLY A 262 4.56 -1.20 14.15
N SER A 263 3.81 -1.15 15.25
CA SER A 263 4.09 -1.94 16.45
C SER A 263 3.59 -3.38 16.39
N LYS A 264 2.71 -3.69 15.43
CA LYS A 264 2.17 -5.03 15.19
C LYS A 264 2.31 -5.41 13.72
N MET A 265 2.46 -6.70 13.47
CA MET A 265 2.48 -7.30 12.15
C MET A 265 1.48 -8.45 12.12
N ILE A 266 0.65 -8.48 11.08
CA ILE A 266 -0.11 -9.67 10.71
C ILE A 266 0.74 -10.51 9.77
N VAL A 267 0.83 -11.79 10.08
CA VAL A 267 1.55 -12.81 9.32
C VAL A 267 0.57 -13.93 9.01
N TYR A 268 0.54 -14.39 7.77
CA TYR A 268 -0.12 -15.63 7.40
C TYR A 268 0.78 -16.80 7.78
N ILE A 269 0.24 -17.83 8.44
CA ILE A 269 0.98 -19.05 8.77
C ILE A 269 0.11 -20.26 8.40
N ASP A 270 0.70 -21.20 7.66
CA ASP A 270 0.08 -22.51 7.43
C ASP A 270 0.62 -23.55 8.43
N ASP A 271 -0.05 -23.69 9.58
CA ASP A 271 0.35 -24.64 10.62
C ASP A 271 -0.41 -25.98 10.59
N LYS A 272 -1.62 -26.02 10.00
CA LYS A 272 -2.50 -27.20 9.96
C LYS A 272 -3.02 -27.56 8.57
N GLY A 273 -2.57 -26.88 7.51
CA GLY A 273 -3.09 -27.01 6.16
C GLY A 273 -4.36 -26.21 5.90
N ASP A 274 -4.76 -25.34 6.84
CA ASP A 274 -5.92 -24.44 6.73
C ASP A 274 -5.51 -23.00 6.39
N GLY A 275 -4.32 -22.55 6.81
CA GLY A 275 -3.77 -21.24 6.46
C GLY A 275 -4.49 -20.08 7.16
N ASN A 276 -3.90 -19.58 8.24
CA ASN A 276 -4.56 -18.65 9.17
C ASN A 276 -3.75 -17.37 9.42
N LEU A 277 -4.41 -16.37 10.01
CA LEU A 277 -3.82 -15.07 10.34
C LEU A 277 -3.31 -15.02 11.79
N TYR A 278 -2.07 -14.55 11.98
CA TYR A 278 -1.41 -14.44 13.27
C TYR A 278 -0.92 -13.00 13.48
N GLU A 279 -0.96 -12.50 14.71
CA GLU A 279 -0.43 -11.19 15.10
C GLU A 279 0.88 -11.36 15.88
N SER A 280 1.94 -10.69 15.42
CA SER A 280 3.18 -10.47 16.16
C SER A 280 3.25 -9.02 16.64
N LYS A 281 3.78 -8.81 17.84
CA LYS A 281 4.05 -7.49 18.41
C LYS A 281 5.54 -7.21 18.41
N ARG A 282 5.93 -5.95 18.20
CA ARG A 282 7.31 -5.47 18.27
C ARG A 282 7.60 -5.00 19.70
N GLU A 283 8.43 -5.74 20.42
CA GLU A 283 8.88 -5.45 21.79
C GLU A 283 10.39 -5.25 21.80
N GLU A 284 10.88 -4.14 22.36
CA GLU A 284 12.33 -3.83 22.42
C GLU A 284 13.09 -3.94 21.08
N ASN A 285 12.38 -3.71 19.96
CA ASN A 285 12.82 -3.85 18.56
C ASN A 285 12.88 -5.27 17.98
N GLU A 286 12.46 -6.27 18.75
CA GLU A 286 12.32 -7.65 18.27
C GLU A 286 10.85 -7.97 18.06
N TRP A 287 10.57 -8.77 17.03
CA TRP A 287 9.24 -9.31 16.83
C TRP A 287 9.01 -10.45 17.82
N THR A 288 7.86 -10.46 18.47
CA THR A 288 7.43 -11.57 19.33
C THR A 288 6.93 -12.74 18.48
N LYS A 289 6.84 -13.93 19.07
CA LYS A 289 6.25 -15.08 18.38
C LYS A 289 4.80 -14.77 17.98
N PRO A 290 4.42 -14.92 16.69
CA PRO A 290 3.05 -14.68 16.22
C PRO A 290 2.03 -15.51 17.03
N LYS A 291 0.91 -14.88 17.37
CA LYS A 291 -0.23 -15.50 18.05
C LYS A 291 -1.45 -15.46 17.12
N SER A 292 -2.14 -16.58 16.98
CA SER A 292 -3.38 -16.64 16.19
C SER A 292 -4.38 -15.61 16.69
N PHE A 293 -5.15 -15.02 15.78
CA PHE A 293 -6.39 -14.34 16.16
C PHE A 293 -7.40 -15.34 16.75
N ASN A 294 -8.48 -14.82 17.33
CA ASN A 294 -9.59 -15.62 17.86
C ASN A 294 -10.38 -16.29 16.74
N ASP A 295 -11.22 -17.28 17.12
CA ASP A 295 -11.98 -18.14 16.19
C ASP A 295 -12.99 -17.37 15.30
N GLU A 296 -13.31 -16.11 15.64
CA GLU A 296 -14.10 -15.24 14.76
C GLU A 296 -13.33 -14.86 13.49
N ILE A 297 -12.02 -14.66 13.60
CA ILE A 297 -11.12 -14.35 12.48
C ILE A 297 -10.53 -15.62 11.91
N CYS A 298 -9.83 -16.42 12.72
CA CYS A 298 -9.20 -17.67 12.28
C CYS A 298 -10.23 -18.79 12.28
N SER A 299 -10.82 -19.03 11.12
CA SER A 299 -11.87 -20.04 10.98
C SER A 299 -11.28 -21.39 10.54
N PRO A 300 -12.08 -22.46 10.43
CA PRO A 300 -11.62 -23.70 9.80
C PRO A 300 -11.36 -23.59 8.28
N TYR A 301 -11.46 -22.39 7.74
CA TYR A 301 -11.33 -22.06 6.32
C TYR A 301 -10.08 -21.18 6.13
N HIS A 302 -9.70 -20.91 4.89
CA HIS A 302 -8.47 -20.20 4.57
C HIS A 302 -8.65 -18.69 4.64
N GLU A 303 -7.85 -18.02 5.48
CA GLU A 303 -7.79 -16.57 5.56
C GLU A 303 -6.55 -16.01 4.84
N ALA A 304 -6.77 -15.35 3.70
CA ALA A 304 -5.70 -15.04 2.74
C ALA A 304 -4.93 -13.74 3.04
N SER A 305 -5.63 -12.67 3.40
CA SER A 305 -5.04 -11.35 3.63
C SER A 305 -5.91 -10.51 4.56
N ALA A 306 -5.34 -9.46 5.15
CA ALA A 306 -6.02 -8.57 6.07
C ALA A 306 -5.39 -7.17 6.10
N TRP A 307 -6.12 -6.20 6.62
CA TRP A 307 -5.64 -4.83 6.79
C TRP A 307 -6.37 -4.12 7.95
N TYR A 308 -5.62 -3.43 8.80
CA TYR A 308 -6.18 -2.62 9.90
C TYR A 308 -6.74 -1.29 9.37
N SER A 309 -7.80 -0.77 9.98
CA SER A 309 -8.09 0.65 9.87
C SER A 309 -7.04 1.50 10.58
N SER A 310 -6.93 2.78 10.19
CA SER A 310 -5.96 3.73 10.74
C SER A 310 -6.11 3.97 12.25
N ASP A 311 -7.32 3.80 12.79
CA ASP A 311 -7.64 3.84 14.23
C ASP A 311 -7.50 2.48 14.94
N ALA A 312 -7.10 1.43 14.21
CA ALA A 312 -7.01 0.04 14.67
C ALA A 312 -8.31 -0.53 15.28
N LYS A 313 -9.48 0.05 14.98
CA LYS A 313 -10.78 -0.42 15.49
C LYS A 313 -11.53 -1.35 14.54
N ARG A 314 -11.11 -1.42 13.28
CA ARG A 314 -11.64 -2.33 12.26
C ARG A 314 -10.50 -3.16 11.67
N LEU A 315 -10.80 -4.43 11.40
CA LEU A 315 -9.91 -5.34 10.69
C LEU A 315 -10.65 -5.84 9.45
N PHE A 316 -10.19 -5.46 8.27
CA PHE A 316 -10.68 -6.01 7.02
C PHE A 316 -9.88 -7.27 6.70
N PHE A 317 -10.51 -8.34 6.25
CA PHE A 317 -9.81 -9.58 5.93
C PHE A 317 -10.53 -10.39 4.85
N VAL A 318 -9.78 -11.25 4.18
CA VAL A 318 -10.26 -12.14 3.12
C VAL A 318 -10.40 -13.54 3.67
N SER A 319 -11.53 -14.19 3.43
CA SER A 319 -11.79 -15.57 3.87
C SER A 319 -12.62 -16.30 2.82
N ASP A 320 -12.39 -17.61 2.66
CA ASP A 320 -13.24 -18.50 1.86
C ASP A 320 -14.31 -19.22 2.72
N ARG A 321 -14.59 -18.70 3.92
CA ARG A 321 -15.67 -19.19 4.78
C ARG A 321 -17.03 -19.21 4.05
N PRO A 322 -17.86 -20.26 4.26
CA PRO A 322 -19.12 -20.42 3.56
C PRO A 322 -20.16 -19.40 4.03
N LEU A 323 -21.06 -19.03 3.12
CA LEU A 323 -22.23 -18.22 3.46
C LEU A 323 -23.27 -19.10 4.16
N GLU A 324 -23.92 -18.58 5.20
CA GLU A 324 -24.92 -19.29 6.05
C GLU A 324 -26.05 -20.00 5.27
N ASN A 325 -26.26 -19.69 4.00
CA ASN A 325 -27.31 -20.25 3.14
C ASN A 325 -26.81 -20.91 1.84
N ARG A 326 -25.51 -21.21 1.70
CA ARG A 326 -24.96 -21.78 0.45
C ARG A 326 -24.16 -23.08 0.56
N GLY A 327 -23.91 -23.60 1.77
CA GLY A 327 -23.41 -24.96 2.01
C GLY A 327 -21.94 -25.22 1.61
N ASP A 328 -21.50 -24.74 0.46
CA ASP A 328 -20.13 -24.88 -0.04
C ASP A 328 -19.33 -23.57 0.19
N PRO A 329 -18.01 -23.66 0.47
CA PRO A 329 -17.10 -22.52 0.38
C PRO A 329 -17.26 -21.83 -0.98
N LYS A 330 -17.37 -20.50 -0.95
CA LYS A 330 -17.37 -19.68 -2.17
C LYS A 330 -15.92 -19.31 -2.52
N ASP A 331 -15.78 -18.64 -3.65
CA ASP A 331 -14.61 -17.81 -3.94
C ASP A 331 -14.32 -16.86 -2.76
N ARG A 332 -13.06 -16.44 -2.62
CA ARG A 332 -12.59 -15.61 -1.51
C ARG A 332 -13.37 -14.29 -1.42
N ASP A 333 -13.95 -14.01 -0.26
CA ASP A 333 -14.77 -12.81 -0.01
C ASP A 333 -14.09 -11.89 1.05
N ILE A 334 -14.37 -10.59 0.98
CA ILE A 334 -13.91 -9.57 1.95
C ILE A 334 -14.91 -9.42 3.10
N TYR A 335 -14.38 -9.46 4.32
CA TYR A 335 -15.07 -9.27 5.60
C TYR A 335 -14.46 -8.12 6.40
N VAL A 336 -15.20 -7.62 7.39
CA VAL A 336 -14.75 -6.66 8.38
C VAL A 336 -15.13 -7.13 9.79
N ALA A 337 -14.18 -7.08 10.72
CA ALA A 337 -14.37 -7.30 12.15
C ALA A 337 -14.12 -6.01 12.94
N PHE A 338 -14.62 -5.95 14.17
CA PHE A 338 -14.56 -4.77 15.03
C PHE A 338 -13.85 -5.10 16.34
N TRP A 339 -12.94 -4.24 16.76
CA TRP A 339 -12.20 -4.39 18.01
C TRP A 339 -13.12 -4.13 19.21
N ASN A 340 -13.15 -5.06 20.15
CA ASN A 340 -13.87 -4.92 21.41
C ASN A 340 -12.88 -4.68 22.56
N GLU A 341 -12.83 -3.44 23.06
CA GLU A 341 -11.87 -3.05 24.12
C GLU A 341 -12.08 -3.80 25.44
N ASP A 342 -13.33 -4.12 25.82
CA ASP A 342 -13.63 -4.78 27.09
C ASP A 342 -13.14 -6.23 27.13
N LYS A 343 -13.13 -6.90 25.98
CA LYS A 343 -12.71 -8.29 25.83
C LYS A 343 -11.31 -8.45 25.25
N GLU A 344 -10.75 -7.39 24.69
CA GLU A 344 -9.50 -7.41 23.93
C GLU A 344 -9.53 -8.40 22.75
N GLU A 345 -10.66 -8.45 22.03
CA GLU A 345 -10.93 -9.41 20.96
C GLU A 345 -11.58 -8.77 19.73
N TRP A 346 -11.36 -9.36 18.54
CA TRP A 346 -12.07 -9.00 17.31
C TRP A 346 -13.41 -9.73 17.24
N LEU A 347 -14.50 -8.98 17.14
CA LEU A 347 -15.87 -9.52 17.14
C LEU A 347 -16.69 -8.90 15.99
N ASP A 348 -17.98 -9.25 15.92
CA ASP A 348 -18.98 -8.67 15.01
C ASP A 348 -18.57 -8.73 13.53
N VAL A 349 -18.04 -9.88 13.10
CA VAL A 349 -17.61 -10.12 11.71
C VAL A 349 -18.76 -9.95 10.74
N LYS A 350 -18.56 -9.12 9.72
CA LYS A 350 -19.54 -8.82 8.66
C LYS A 350 -18.90 -8.96 7.29
N ARG A 351 -19.58 -9.66 6.39
CA ARG A 351 -19.22 -9.68 4.97
C ARG A 351 -19.49 -8.32 4.33
N LEU A 352 -18.59 -7.84 3.48
CA LEU A 352 -18.85 -6.63 2.68
C LEU A 352 -19.97 -6.86 1.63
N PRO A 353 -20.63 -5.79 1.15
CA PRO A 353 -21.74 -5.91 0.23
C PRO A 353 -21.40 -6.57 -1.12
N GLU A 354 -22.43 -7.10 -1.80
CA GLU A 354 -22.33 -7.82 -3.09
C GLU A 354 -21.79 -6.99 -4.26
N ASN A 355 -21.78 -5.65 -4.16
CA ASN A 355 -21.15 -4.82 -5.19
C ASN A 355 -19.62 -4.83 -5.08
N ILE A 356 -19.05 -5.25 -3.95
CA ILE A 356 -17.61 -5.43 -3.75
C ILE A 356 -17.23 -6.90 -3.93
N ASN A 357 -17.93 -7.77 -3.21
CA ASN A 357 -17.68 -9.21 -3.20
C ASN A 357 -18.43 -9.90 -4.34
N THR A 358 -17.71 -10.55 -5.26
CA THR A 358 -18.29 -11.07 -6.49
C THR A 358 -18.61 -12.56 -6.38
N LYS A 359 -18.63 -13.25 -7.53
CA LYS A 359 -18.72 -14.71 -7.63
C LYS A 359 -17.40 -15.29 -8.13
N TYR A 360 -16.33 -14.55 -7.89
CA TYR A 360 -14.94 -14.82 -8.23
C TYR A 360 -14.11 -14.29 -7.07
N ASP A 361 -12.84 -14.69 -6.99
CA ASP A 361 -12.03 -14.35 -5.82
C ASP A 361 -11.74 -12.85 -5.72
N GLU A 362 -11.83 -12.34 -4.50
CA GLU A 362 -11.24 -11.10 -4.03
C GLU A 362 -10.02 -11.40 -3.14
N ASP A 363 -8.97 -10.57 -3.22
CA ASP A 363 -7.77 -10.69 -2.39
C ASP A 363 -7.04 -9.34 -2.24
N GLY A 364 -5.90 -9.32 -1.54
CA GLY A 364 -4.96 -8.22 -1.50
C GLY A 364 -5.58 -6.89 -1.06
N ILE A 365 -6.09 -6.85 0.17
CA ILE A 365 -6.77 -5.68 0.74
C ILE A 365 -5.77 -4.61 1.21
N PHE A 366 -6.10 -3.36 0.94
CA PHE A 366 -5.46 -2.19 1.53
C PHE A 366 -6.50 -1.11 1.86
N LEU A 367 -6.66 -0.76 3.13
CA LEU A 367 -7.45 0.41 3.52
C LEU A 367 -6.54 1.64 3.59
N HIS A 368 -6.85 2.65 2.79
CA HIS A 368 -6.14 3.91 2.80
C HIS A 368 -6.25 4.60 4.18
N PRO A 369 -5.23 5.35 4.64
CA PRO A 369 -5.26 6.03 5.94
C PRO A 369 -6.40 7.01 6.15
N ASP A 370 -7.09 7.44 5.08
CA ASP A 370 -8.33 8.23 5.17
C ASP A 370 -9.51 7.48 5.83
N GLY A 371 -9.37 6.16 6.02
CA GLY A 371 -10.37 5.30 6.65
C GLY A 371 -11.62 5.02 5.81
N LYS A 372 -11.67 5.52 4.57
CA LYS A 372 -12.83 5.48 3.65
C LYS A 372 -12.52 4.83 2.31
N THR A 373 -11.29 4.87 1.83
CA THR A 373 -10.91 4.30 0.52
C THR A 373 -10.32 2.92 0.70
N LEU A 374 -10.97 1.91 0.14
CA LEU A 374 -10.53 0.52 0.15
C LEU A 374 -10.02 0.16 -1.25
N TYR A 375 -8.77 -0.28 -1.32
CA TYR A 375 -8.20 -0.93 -2.49
C TYR A 375 -8.20 -2.43 -2.27
N PHE A 376 -8.51 -3.18 -3.32
CA PHE A 376 -8.52 -4.64 -3.28
C PHE A 376 -8.28 -5.19 -4.68
N SER A 377 -7.89 -6.45 -4.76
CA SER A 377 -7.66 -7.17 -6.01
C SER A 377 -8.85 -8.09 -6.26
N SER A 378 -9.38 -8.18 -7.47
CA SER A 378 -10.52 -9.06 -7.79
C SER A 378 -10.39 -9.68 -9.17
N LYS A 379 -10.81 -10.95 -9.28
CA LYS A 379 -11.02 -11.64 -10.57
C LYS A 379 -12.36 -11.30 -11.23
N GLY A 380 -13.18 -10.46 -10.59
CA GLY A 380 -14.53 -10.10 -11.02
C GLY A 380 -14.63 -8.73 -11.71
N HIS A 381 -15.77 -8.06 -11.50
CA HIS A 381 -16.07 -6.71 -11.99
C HIS A 381 -15.83 -6.54 -13.50
N ASN A 382 -15.09 -5.53 -13.93
CA ASN A 382 -14.57 -5.35 -15.29
C ASN A 382 -13.07 -5.63 -15.35
N SER A 383 -12.60 -6.70 -14.69
CA SER A 383 -11.21 -7.17 -14.80
C SER A 383 -10.82 -7.38 -16.28
N MET A 384 -9.56 -7.11 -16.62
CA MET A 384 -8.98 -7.38 -17.94
C MET A 384 -8.20 -8.69 -18.02
N GLY A 385 -8.13 -9.45 -16.93
CA GLY A 385 -7.26 -10.61 -16.81
C GLY A 385 -7.50 -11.41 -15.53
N GLY A 386 -6.41 -11.83 -14.89
CA GLY A 386 -6.44 -12.54 -13.61
C GLY A 386 -7.03 -11.68 -12.49
N TYR A 387 -6.25 -11.44 -11.44
CA TYR A 387 -6.60 -10.39 -10.48
C TYR A 387 -6.28 -9.00 -11.03
N ASP A 388 -7.26 -8.11 -10.99
CA ASP A 388 -7.09 -6.69 -11.26
C ASP A 388 -7.26 -5.90 -9.96
N ILE A 389 -6.58 -4.76 -9.84
CA ILE A 389 -6.72 -3.83 -8.72
C ILE A 389 -7.93 -2.92 -8.92
N PHE A 390 -8.78 -2.87 -7.90
CA PHE A 390 -9.95 -2.01 -7.80
C PHE A 390 -9.84 -1.09 -6.59
N LYS A 391 -10.60 0.01 -6.61
CA LYS A 391 -10.88 0.83 -5.43
C LYS A 391 -12.37 1.04 -5.24
N THR A 392 -12.79 1.17 -3.99
CA THR A 392 -14.13 1.65 -3.61
C THR A 392 -14.00 2.64 -2.45
N VAL A 393 -14.92 3.59 -2.37
CA VAL A 393 -14.97 4.62 -1.34
C VAL A 393 -16.24 4.47 -0.51
N GLN A 394 -16.09 4.45 0.81
CA GLN A 394 -17.17 4.51 1.78
C GLN A 394 -17.73 5.93 1.86
N LYS A 395 -19.03 6.05 1.66
CA LYS A 395 -19.80 7.30 1.74
C LYS A 395 -20.14 7.64 3.20
N GLU A 396 -20.57 8.86 3.43
CA GLU A 396 -20.94 9.34 4.78
C GLU A 396 -22.08 8.55 5.43
N ASP A 397 -22.95 7.91 4.65
CA ASP A 397 -24.01 7.02 5.16
C ASP A 397 -23.51 5.60 5.51
N GLY A 398 -22.21 5.35 5.37
CA GLY A 398 -21.56 4.06 5.61
C GLY A 398 -21.63 3.09 4.43
N SER A 399 -22.37 3.40 3.36
CA SER A 399 -22.44 2.57 2.16
C SER A 399 -21.18 2.71 1.31
N TRP A 400 -20.84 1.66 0.56
CA TRP A 400 -19.71 1.68 -0.37
C TRP A 400 -20.15 2.08 -1.77
N SER A 401 -19.28 2.78 -2.49
CA SER A 401 -19.44 3.02 -3.94
C SER A 401 -19.16 1.74 -4.74
N ASP A 402 -19.58 1.73 -6.00
CA ASP A 402 -19.24 0.62 -6.90
C ASP A 402 -17.73 0.61 -7.17
N PRO A 403 -17.08 -0.57 -7.19
CA PRO A 403 -15.65 -0.67 -7.45
C PRO A 403 -15.24 -0.09 -8.80
N GLU A 404 -14.20 0.73 -8.79
CA GLU A 404 -13.55 1.30 -9.96
C GLU A 404 -12.25 0.54 -10.22
N ASN A 405 -12.09 -0.01 -11.43
CA ASN A 405 -10.83 -0.60 -11.89
C ASN A 405 -9.77 0.51 -12.00
N ILE A 406 -8.61 0.33 -11.37
CA ILE A 406 -7.53 1.34 -11.39
C ILE A 406 -6.98 1.57 -12.81
N GLY A 407 -7.15 0.59 -13.70
CA GLY A 407 -6.93 0.73 -15.13
C GLY A 407 -5.51 0.43 -15.58
N TYR A 408 -5.34 0.40 -16.90
CA TYR A 408 -4.05 0.14 -17.55
C TYR A 408 -3.14 1.38 -17.47
N PRO A 409 -1.81 1.26 -17.26
CA PRO A 409 -1.01 0.04 -17.18
C PRO A 409 -0.79 -0.50 -15.76
N VAL A 410 -1.55 -0.02 -14.76
CA VAL A 410 -1.48 -0.58 -13.40
C VAL A 410 -1.99 -2.02 -13.41
N ASN A 411 -3.17 -2.24 -13.99
CA ASN A 411 -3.66 -3.57 -14.30
C ASN A 411 -3.19 -4.06 -15.66
N THR A 412 -3.06 -5.37 -15.79
CA THR A 412 -2.55 -6.11 -16.93
C THR A 412 -3.46 -7.31 -17.22
N PRO A 413 -3.29 -8.03 -18.34
CA PRO A 413 -4.04 -9.26 -18.58
C PRO A 413 -3.74 -10.43 -17.62
N ASP A 414 -2.89 -10.22 -16.62
CA ASP A 414 -2.43 -11.23 -15.65
C ASP A 414 -2.71 -10.76 -14.22
N ASP A 415 -2.14 -11.43 -13.22
CA ASP A 415 -2.35 -11.07 -11.82
C ASP A 415 -1.58 -9.79 -11.41
N ASP A 416 -2.35 -8.77 -11.04
CA ASP A 416 -1.95 -7.56 -10.34
C ASP A 416 -2.63 -7.54 -8.96
N VAL A 417 -1.83 -7.67 -7.89
CA VAL A 417 -2.32 -7.89 -6.52
C VAL A 417 -1.54 -7.11 -5.46
N PHE A 418 -2.08 -7.05 -4.24
CA PHE A 418 -1.43 -6.42 -3.07
C PHE A 418 -1.04 -4.95 -3.32
N PHE A 419 -2.01 -4.12 -3.66
CA PHE A 419 -1.80 -2.71 -3.99
C PHE A 419 -1.86 -1.81 -2.75
N VAL A 420 -0.73 -1.19 -2.39
CA VAL A 420 -0.59 -0.32 -1.22
C VAL A 420 -0.26 1.09 -1.69
N VAL A 421 -1.11 2.06 -1.32
CA VAL A 421 -0.87 3.48 -1.64
C VAL A 421 -0.07 4.12 -0.51
N ALA A 422 1.06 4.73 -0.85
CA ALA A 422 1.78 5.55 0.11
C ALA A 422 0.90 6.75 0.49
N ALA A 423 1.01 7.21 1.74
CA ALA A 423 0.20 8.33 2.21
C ALA A 423 0.38 9.62 1.37
N ASN A 424 1.40 9.70 0.51
CA ASN A 424 1.57 10.81 -0.41
C ASN A 424 0.56 10.87 -1.56
N GLY A 425 -0.26 9.81 -1.73
CA GLY A 425 -1.27 9.67 -2.78
C GLY A 425 -0.69 9.59 -4.21
N ARG A 426 0.63 9.77 -4.34
CA ARG A 426 1.35 9.83 -5.61
C ARG A 426 2.07 8.52 -5.90
N ASP A 427 2.64 7.91 -4.87
CA ASP A 427 3.33 6.65 -4.97
C ASP A 427 2.43 5.54 -4.44
N ALA A 428 2.42 4.41 -5.13
CA ALA A 428 1.84 3.17 -4.68
C ALA A 428 2.79 2.03 -5.00
N TYR A 429 2.50 0.86 -4.47
CA TYR A 429 3.31 -0.32 -4.67
C TYR A 429 2.41 -1.53 -4.85
N MET A 430 2.87 -2.50 -5.62
CA MET A 430 2.08 -3.66 -5.98
C MET A 430 2.94 -4.87 -6.28
N THR A 431 2.32 -6.03 -6.22
CA THR A 431 2.82 -7.26 -6.83
C THR A 431 2.23 -7.38 -8.22
N SER A 432 3.05 -7.66 -9.22
CA SER A 432 2.55 -7.80 -10.59
C SER A 432 3.34 -8.86 -11.35
N TYR A 433 2.66 -9.59 -12.22
CA TYR A 433 3.27 -10.51 -13.17
C TYR A 433 3.51 -9.81 -14.51
N ARG A 434 4.76 -9.48 -14.83
CA ARG A 434 5.09 -8.71 -16.06
C ARG A 434 6.22 -9.33 -16.86
N GLU A 435 6.11 -9.22 -18.18
CA GLU A 435 7.20 -9.56 -19.08
C GLU A 435 8.42 -8.68 -18.78
N GLY A 436 9.59 -9.31 -18.58
CA GLY A 436 10.84 -8.62 -18.26
C GLY A 436 11.08 -8.35 -16.78
N GLY A 437 10.22 -8.86 -15.88
CA GLY A 437 10.52 -8.99 -14.45
C GLY A 437 11.72 -9.89 -14.18
N PHE A 438 12.21 -9.90 -12.94
CA PHE A 438 13.27 -10.79 -12.49
C PHE A 438 12.77 -12.21 -12.26
N GLY A 439 11.60 -12.37 -11.63
CA GLY A 439 10.99 -13.66 -11.29
C GLY A 439 9.57 -13.83 -11.83
N ASP A 440 8.81 -14.74 -11.20
CA ASP A 440 7.39 -14.96 -11.47
C ASP A 440 6.60 -13.71 -11.08
N LYS A 441 6.55 -13.44 -9.78
CA LYS A 441 5.94 -12.25 -9.18
C LYS A 441 7.06 -11.33 -8.76
N ASP A 442 6.95 -10.06 -9.12
CA ASP A 442 7.89 -9.02 -8.73
C ASP A 442 7.15 -7.89 -8.01
N LEU A 443 7.87 -7.17 -7.16
CA LEU A 443 7.39 -5.93 -6.54
C LEU A 443 7.69 -4.72 -7.44
N TYR A 444 6.68 -3.87 -7.61
CA TYR A 444 6.74 -2.65 -8.41
C TYR A 444 6.33 -1.44 -7.59
N LYS A 445 6.93 -0.30 -7.92
CA LYS A 445 6.48 1.02 -7.50
C LYS A 445 5.71 1.67 -8.64
N VAL A 446 4.51 2.15 -8.36
CA VAL A 446 3.68 2.96 -9.25
C VAL A 446 3.77 4.42 -8.81
N THR A 447 4.06 5.34 -9.72
CA THR A 447 4.02 6.79 -9.47
C THR A 447 2.97 7.43 -10.36
N PHE A 448 1.87 7.87 -9.76
CA PHE A 448 0.81 8.63 -10.42
C PHE A 448 1.29 10.03 -10.81
N LEU A 449 1.04 10.43 -12.06
CA LEU A 449 1.52 11.70 -12.63
C LEU A 449 0.46 12.81 -12.60
N GLY A 450 -0.74 12.52 -12.10
CA GLY A 450 -1.87 13.45 -12.07
C GLY A 450 -2.36 13.86 -13.48
N PRO A 451 -3.12 14.96 -13.61
CA PRO A 451 -3.51 15.50 -14.91
C PRO A 451 -2.30 16.05 -15.68
N VAL A 452 -2.42 16.14 -17.01
CA VAL A 452 -1.40 16.78 -17.85
C VAL A 452 -1.28 18.23 -17.39
N LYS A 453 -0.09 18.62 -16.97
CA LYS A 453 0.21 20.04 -16.72
C LYS A 453 0.38 20.69 -18.08
N GLU A 454 -0.55 21.55 -18.46
CA GLU A 454 -0.38 22.41 -19.63
C GLU A 454 0.89 23.26 -19.42
N PRO A 455 1.78 23.36 -20.41
CA PRO A 455 2.95 24.20 -20.30
C PRO A 455 2.50 25.64 -20.06
N ILE A 456 2.80 26.17 -18.87
CA ILE A 456 2.61 27.58 -18.56
C ILE A 456 3.68 28.33 -19.35
N LEU A 457 3.29 28.91 -20.49
CA LEU A 457 4.13 29.89 -21.16
C LEU A 457 4.32 31.05 -20.19
N ASN A 458 5.55 31.24 -19.73
CA ASN A 458 5.90 32.42 -18.94
C ASN A 458 5.75 33.67 -19.84
N SER A 459 5.53 34.83 -19.22
CA SER A 459 5.26 36.08 -19.94
C SER A 459 6.38 36.50 -20.89
N GLU A 460 7.62 36.05 -20.64
CA GLU A 460 8.76 36.23 -21.54
C GLU A 460 8.65 35.41 -22.82
N ASP A 461 8.23 34.14 -22.76
CA ASP A 461 8.00 33.29 -23.94
C ASP A 461 6.80 33.78 -24.77
N ILE A 462 5.78 34.36 -24.13
CA ILE A 462 4.66 35.03 -24.82
C ILE A 462 5.12 36.31 -25.53
N LEU A 463 5.98 37.11 -24.91
CA LEU A 463 6.54 38.34 -25.50
C LEU A 463 7.45 38.06 -26.70
N LEU A 464 8.20 36.95 -26.66
CA LEU A 464 9.03 36.50 -27.79
C LEU A 464 8.19 35.92 -28.94
N ALA A 465 7.07 35.26 -28.64
CA ALA A 465 6.17 34.68 -29.65
C ALA A 465 5.21 35.71 -30.28
N ASN A 466 4.84 36.79 -29.58
CA ASN A 466 3.86 37.78 -30.04
C ASN A 466 4.45 39.18 -30.20
N SER A 467 5.23 39.39 -31.25
CA SER A 467 5.69 40.73 -31.66
C SER A 467 4.62 41.58 -32.36
N SER A 468 3.33 41.21 -32.36
CA SER A 468 2.32 41.93 -33.15
C SER A 468 0.93 42.19 -32.55
N VAL A 469 0.61 41.86 -31.29
CA VAL A 469 -0.66 42.32 -30.67
C VAL A 469 -0.53 42.60 -29.18
N PRO A 470 -0.92 43.78 -28.66
CA PRO A 470 -0.95 44.03 -27.23
C PRO A 470 -2.25 43.45 -26.63
N VAL A 471 -2.14 42.45 -25.77
CA VAL A 471 -3.29 41.93 -25.00
C VAL A 471 -3.18 42.42 -23.56
N ARG A 472 -4.14 43.27 -23.15
CA ARG A 472 -4.53 43.40 -21.74
C ARG A 472 -5.58 42.32 -21.46
N ALA A 473 -5.26 41.37 -20.60
CA ALA A 473 -6.27 40.56 -19.92
C ALA A 473 -5.72 40.15 -18.55
N ASN A 474 -6.34 40.66 -17.49
CA ASN A 474 -6.25 40.03 -16.17
C ASN A 474 -7.03 38.72 -16.27
N VAL A 475 -6.33 37.61 -16.49
CA VAL A 475 -6.92 36.28 -16.33
C VAL A 475 -6.95 36.02 -14.83
N ILE A 476 -8.13 36.21 -14.23
CA ILE A 476 -8.43 35.64 -12.93
C ILE A 476 -8.61 34.14 -13.20
N GLU A 477 -7.67 33.34 -12.71
CA GLU A 477 -7.77 31.89 -12.77
C GLU A 477 -9.06 31.43 -12.07
N PRO A 478 -9.86 30.53 -12.69
CA PRO A 478 -10.87 29.81 -11.94
C PRO A 478 -10.15 28.91 -10.95
N LYS A 479 -10.44 29.07 -9.65
CA LYS A 479 -10.07 28.06 -8.66
C LYS A 479 -10.72 26.75 -9.08
N VAL A 480 -9.89 25.76 -9.43
CA VAL A 480 -10.33 24.40 -9.68
C VAL A 480 -10.82 23.84 -8.35
N GLU A 481 -12.13 23.72 -8.17
CA GLU A 481 -12.70 22.96 -7.06
C GLU A 481 -12.46 21.47 -7.33
N VAL A 482 -11.43 20.93 -6.68
CA VAL A 482 -11.19 19.48 -6.61
C VAL A 482 -11.96 18.96 -5.40
N THR A 483 -13.09 18.30 -5.64
CA THR A 483 -13.92 17.64 -4.62
C THR A 483 -13.33 16.29 -4.21
N GLY A 484 -12.08 16.29 -3.76
CA GLY A 484 -11.47 15.18 -3.02
C GLY A 484 -11.20 15.65 -1.59
N SER A 485 -11.27 14.75 -0.60
CA SER A 485 -10.77 15.06 0.73
C SER A 485 -9.28 15.40 0.61
N GLN A 486 -8.93 16.68 0.64
CA GLN A 486 -7.54 17.10 0.62
C GLN A 486 -6.92 16.62 1.93
N LEU A 487 -5.91 15.75 1.82
CA LEU A 487 -5.22 15.16 2.97
C LEU A 487 -3.81 15.75 3.05
N ALA A 488 -3.37 16.05 4.25
CA ALA A 488 -1.98 16.33 4.57
C ALA A 488 -1.40 15.19 5.38
N ILE A 489 -0.10 14.94 5.21
CA ILE A 489 0.64 14.08 6.11
C ILE A 489 1.36 14.94 7.12
N LEU A 490 1.12 14.68 8.40
CA LEU A 490 2.06 15.07 9.44
C LEU A 490 3.06 13.93 9.63
N LYS A 491 4.35 14.22 9.45
CA LYS A 491 5.44 13.29 9.72
C LYS A 491 6.53 13.96 10.54
N GLY A 492 7.36 13.18 11.21
CA GLY A 492 8.41 13.76 12.03
C GLY A 492 9.27 12.75 12.73
N ILE A 493 10.13 13.25 13.61
CA ILE A 493 10.98 12.46 14.51
C ILE A 493 10.86 13.04 15.92
N VAL A 494 10.65 12.19 16.91
CA VAL A 494 10.78 12.50 18.33
C VAL A 494 12.14 12.02 18.82
N ARG A 495 12.89 12.87 19.51
CA ARG A 495 14.24 12.56 19.99
C ARG A 495 14.61 13.33 21.26
N ASP A 496 15.62 12.86 21.97
CA ASP A 496 16.19 13.57 23.13
C ASP A 496 16.85 14.87 22.68
N ASP A 497 16.53 15.98 23.34
CA ASP A 497 17.04 17.31 22.96
C ASP A 497 18.58 17.42 23.01
N LYS A 498 19.25 16.70 23.90
CA LYS A 498 20.71 16.77 24.06
C LYS A 498 21.43 15.72 23.22
N THR A 499 21.06 14.45 23.35
CA THR A 499 21.75 13.34 22.67
C THR A 499 21.35 13.22 21.20
N LYS A 500 20.18 13.77 20.84
CA LYS A 500 19.51 13.60 19.55
C LYS A 500 19.20 12.14 19.22
N GLU A 501 19.29 11.24 20.20
CA GLU A 501 18.88 9.86 20.07
C GLU A 501 17.35 9.77 19.95
N PRO A 502 16.81 8.92 19.07
CA PRO A 502 15.38 8.81 18.89
C PRO A 502 14.66 8.31 20.15
N LEU A 503 13.41 8.71 20.33
CA LEU A 503 12.59 8.35 21.49
C LEU A 503 11.26 7.75 21.04
N LYS A 504 10.83 6.71 21.75
CA LYS A 504 9.41 6.32 21.80
C LYS A 504 8.66 7.36 22.62
N ALA A 505 7.62 7.94 22.03
CA ALA A 505 6.76 8.93 22.68
C ALA A 505 5.31 8.75 22.23
N GLU A 506 4.39 8.93 23.16
CA GLU A 506 2.94 9.00 22.90
C GLU A 506 2.61 10.38 22.32
N ILE A 507 1.82 10.40 21.26
CA ILE A 507 1.43 11.58 20.47
C ILE A 507 -0.09 11.65 20.43
N GLU A 508 -0.63 12.80 20.81
CA GLU A 508 -2.05 13.14 20.79
C GLU A 508 -2.26 14.31 19.83
N LEU A 509 -3.26 14.20 18.96
CA LEU A 509 -3.53 15.16 17.90
C LEU A 509 -4.98 15.65 18.00
N VAL A 510 -5.15 16.96 18.06
CA VAL A 510 -6.42 17.63 18.35
C VAL A 510 -6.78 18.56 17.21
N ASP A 511 -8.03 18.51 16.76
CA ASP A 511 -8.61 19.55 15.91
C ASP A 511 -8.93 20.76 16.78
N ASN A 512 -8.19 21.86 16.61
CA ASN A 512 -8.34 23.03 17.48
C ASN A 512 -9.63 23.82 17.24
N GLU A 513 -10.35 23.57 16.13
CA GLU A 513 -11.64 24.20 15.86
C GLU A 513 -12.78 23.50 16.61
N THR A 514 -12.76 22.16 16.63
CA THR A 514 -13.80 21.36 17.31
C THR A 514 -13.42 20.96 18.73
N ASN A 515 -12.14 21.09 19.08
CA ASN A 515 -11.55 20.63 20.33
C ASN A 515 -11.66 19.10 20.53
N GLU A 516 -11.69 18.35 19.42
CA GLU A 516 -11.79 16.89 19.43
C GLU A 516 -10.41 16.25 19.23
N VAL A 517 -10.10 15.20 20.00
CA VAL A 517 -8.95 14.34 19.74
C VAL A 517 -9.24 13.52 18.49
N ILE A 518 -8.47 13.76 17.42
CA ILE A 518 -8.67 13.09 16.13
C ILE A 518 -7.73 11.90 15.92
N ALA A 519 -6.60 11.85 16.66
CA ALA A 519 -5.68 10.72 16.60
C ALA A 519 -4.84 10.62 17.88
N GLU A 520 -4.60 9.38 18.31
CA GLU A 520 -3.63 9.02 19.35
C GLU A 520 -2.75 7.90 18.80
N PHE A 521 -1.43 8.07 18.84
CA PHE A 521 -0.46 7.10 18.32
C PHE A 521 0.89 7.27 19.02
N SER A 522 1.86 6.42 18.70
CA SER A 522 3.23 6.53 19.23
C SER A 522 4.25 6.71 18.10
N SER A 523 5.36 7.35 18.43
CA SER A 523 6.56 7.32 17.58
C SER A 523 7.28 5.98 17.70
N ASP A 524 7.93 5.57 16.60
CA ASP A 524 8.73 4.36 16.53
C ASP A 524 9.91 4.43 17.52
N ALA A 525 10.11 3.36 18.30
CA ALA A 525 11.11 3.37 19.37
C ALA A 525 12.56 3.45 18.88
N LYS A 526 12.84 2.98 17.66
CA LYS A 526 14.21 2.90 17.10
C LYS A 526 14.60 4.15 16.34
N THR A 527 13.66 4.69 15.57
CA THR A 527 13.87 5.79 14.64
C THR A 527 13.29 7.11 15.13
N GLY A 528 12.42 7.05 16.15
CA GLY A 528 11.66 8.19 16.67
C GLY A 528 10.60 8.67 15.69
N ARG A 529 10.45 8.03 14.54
CA ARG A 529 9.62 8.51 13.46
C ARG A 529 8.16 8.29 13.75
N TYR A 530 7.34 9.20 13.25
CA TYR A 530 5.89 9.08 13.29
C TYR A 530 5.30 9.64 12.01
N LEU A 531 4.10 9.16 11.67
CA LEU A 531 3.35 9.61 10.51
C LEU A 531 1.84 9.46 10.76
N VAL A 532 1.07 10.48 10.43
CA VAL A 532 -0.39 10.47 10.50
C VAL A 532 -0.98 11.30 9.36
N SER A 533 -2.12 10.86 8.84
CA SER A 533 -2.87 11.59 7.80
C SER A 533 -3.92 12.50 8.45
N LEU A 534 -4.00 13.75 8.00
CA LEU A 534 -4.85 14.79 8.56
C LEU A 534 -5.68 15.44 7.44
N PRO A 535 -6.96 15.78 7.70
CA PRO A 535 -7.71 16.64 6.80
C PRO A 535 -6.99 17.98 6.54
N GLY A 536 -7.05 18.45 5.29
CA GLY A 536 -6.55 19.75 4.89
C GLY A 536 -7.49 20.90 5.28
N GLY A 537 -6.93 22.10 5.41
CA GLY A 537 -7.67 23.33 5.66
C GLY A 537 -7.99 23.62 7.13
N LYS A 538 -7.37 22.91 8.08
CA LYS A 538 -7.63 23.07 9.52
C LYS A 538 -6.38 23.45 10.32
N ASN A 539 -6.60 23.95 11.53
CA ASN A 539 -5.56 24.16 12.54
C ASN A 539 -5.56 22.99 13.53
N TYR A 540 -4.39 22.37 13.74
CA TYR A 540 -4.24 21.23 14.62
C TYR A 540 -3.32 21.54 15.79
N GLY A 541 -3.62 20.95 16.94
CA GLY A 541 -2.72 20.85 18.08
C GLY A 541 -2.05 19.48 18.10
N ILE A 542 -0.74 19.44 18.34
CA ILE A 542 0.01 18.22 18.62
C ILE A 542 0.55 18.29 20.05
N ALA A 543 0.37 17.21 20.81
CA ALA A 543 0.98 17.02 22.12
C ALA A 543 1.79 15.72 22.14
N VAL A 544 3.02 15.77 22.65
CA VAL A 544 3.94 14.63 22.67
C VAL A 544 4.48 14.44 24.07
N LYS A 545 4.49 13.20 24.57
CA LYS A 545 4.97 12.86 25.91
C LYS A 545 5.78 11.57 25.88
N ALA A 546 6.84 11.53 26.69
CA ALA A 546 7.65 10.34 26.89
C ALA A 546 8.04 10.26 28.38
N GLU A 547 8.17 9.04 28.89
CA GLU A 547 8.54 8.81 30.30
C GLU A 547 9.91 9.44 30.62
N GLY A 548 9.98 10.22 31.70
CA GLY A 548 11.21 10.93 32.10
C GLY A 548 11.50 12.22 31.32
N TYR A 549 10.60 12.65 30.44
CA TYR A 549 10.70 13.90 29.68
C TYR A 549 9.57 14.87 30.00
N LEU A 550 9.82 16.15 29.79
CA LEU A 550 8.79 17.17 29.70
C LEU A 550 7.97 16.93 28.43
N PHE A 551 6.64 17.00 28.55
CA PHE A 551 5.75 16.93 27.39
C PHE A 551 6.05 18.08 26.42
N HIS A 552 5.69 17.99 25.15
CA HIS A 552 5.78 19.08 24.16
C HIS A 552 4.38 19.36 23.61
N SER A 553 4.06 20.62 23.33
CA SER A 553 2.81 21.00 22.68
C SER A 553 3.04 22.14 21.68
N GLU A 554 2.38 22.08 20.53
CA GLU A 554 2.33 23.17 19.56
C GLU A 554 1.08 23.10 18.68
N ASN A 555 0.75 24.22 18.03
CA ASN A 555 -0.30 24.26 17.01
C ASN A 555 0.33 24.48 15.63
N PHE A 556 -0.29 23.95 14.59
CA PHE A 556 0.13 24.16 13.22
C PHE A 556 -1.06 24.19 12.26
N ASP A 557 -0.95 25.02 11.23
CA ASP A 557 -1.95 25.13 10.17
C ASP A 557 -1.64 24.16 9.03
N VAL A 558 -2.64 23.39 8.65
CA VAL A 558 -2.62 22.59 7.42
C VAL A 558 -3.38 23.37 6.35
N THR A 559 -2.66 24.15 5.55
CA THR A 559 -3.27 24.97 4.49
C THR A 559 -3.84 24.13 3.33
N GLN A 560 -4.92 24.63 2.71
CA GLN A 560 -5.73 23.95 1.69
C GLN A 560 -5.29 24.27 0.24
N ASP A 561 -4.00 24.53 0.05
CA ASP A 561 -3.51 25.18 -1.19
C ASP A 561 -3.07 24.16 -2.27
N ALA A 562 -3.00 22.87 -1.94
CA ALA A 562 -2.55 21.79 -2.82
C ALA A 562 -3.29 20.48 -2.52
N ASP A 563 -3.42 19.60 -3.52
CA ASP A 563 -4.02 18.27 -3.39
C ASP A 563 -3.31 17.38 -2.34
N TYR A 564 -2.04 17.70 -2.05
CA TYR A 564 -1.20 16.98 -1.11
C TYR A 564 -0.17 17.92 -0.45
N LYS A 565 -0.03 17.85 0.88
CA LYS A 565 0.98 18.59 1.66
C LYS A 565 1.64 17.70 2.70
N GLU A 566 2.97 17.76 2.78
CA GLU A 566 3.72 17.22 3.90
C GLU A 566 4.01 18.31 4.93
N VAL A 567 3.71 18.03 6.19
CA VAL A 567 4.12 18.83 7.34
C VAL A 567 5.15 18.01 8.11
N GLU A 568 6.39 18.47 8.13
CA GLU A 568 7.47 17.81 8.86
C GLU A 568 7.71 18.49 10.21
N LYS A 569 7.73 17.71 11.29
CA LYS A 569 7.90 18.20 12.67
C LYS A 569 8.92 17.38 13.43
N ILE A 570 10.09 17.98 13.68
CA ILE A 570 11.10 17.41 14.56
C ILE A 570 10.84 17.89 15.98
N ILE A 571 10.59 16.95 16.90
CA ILE A 571 10.22 17.24 18.28
C ILE A 571 11.37 16.79 19.19
N ASP A 572 12.10 17.78 19.70
CA ASP A 572 13.16 17.59 20.67
C ASP A 572 12.57 17.62 22.09
N LEU A 573 12.49 16.47 22.76
CA LEU A 573 11.99 16.36 24.13
C LEU A 573 13.11 16.60 25.15
N LYS A 574 12.81 17.43 26.14
CA LYS A 574 13.74 17.76 27.23
C LYS A 574 13.50 16.85 28.43
N ARG A 575 14.57 16.30 29.01
CA ARG A 575 14.48 15.53 30.26
C ARG A 575 13.97 16.40 31.41
N VAL A 576 13.34 15.77 32.39
CA VAL A 576 12.90 16.42 33.64
C VAL A 576 14.12 16.73 34.53
N ASP A 577 14.91 17.72 34.12
CA ASP A 577 16.13 18.19 34.80
C ASP A 577 15.93 19.58 35.43
N VAL A 578 16.57 19.83 36.56
CA VAL A 578 16.57 21.15 37.21
C VAL A 578 17.10 22.23 36.25
N GLY A 579 16.37 23.36 36.18
CA GLY A 579 16.69 24.49 35.31
C GLY A 579 16.13 24.39 33.90
N GLN A 580 15.53 23.26 33.50
CA GLN A 580 14.81 23.17 32.24
C GLN A 580 13.51 23.97 32.28
N SER A 581 13.15 24.57 31.15
CA SER A 581 11.90 25.27 30.95
C SER A 581 11.18 24.84 29.68
N ILE A 582 9.86 24.96 29.73
CA ILE A 582 8.98 24.72 28.59
C ILE A 582 7.88 25.76 28.51
N VAL A 583 7.62 26.20 27.28
CA VAL A 583 6.54 27.10 26.92
C VAL A 583 5.22 26.33 26.84
N LEU A 584 4.22 26.77 27.59
CA LEU A 584 2.85 26.26 27.57
C LEU A 584 2.10 26.97 26.44
N ARG A 585 2.21 26.46 25.20
CA ARG A 585 1.75 27.17 23.99
C ARG A 585 0.23 27.31 23.89
N ASN A 586 -0.52 26.47 24.59
CA ASN A 586 -1.99 26.44 24.57
C ASN A 586 -2.62 27.07 25.82
N ILE A 587 -2.02 28.14 26.35
CA ILE A 587 -2.59 28.92 27.46
C ILE A 587 -3.09 30.26 26.92
N PHE A 588 -4.41 30.43 26.89
CA PHE A 588 -5.07 31.55 26.24
C PHE A 588 -5.69 32.53 27.24
N PHE A 589 -5.48 33.82 26.97
CA PHE A 589 -6.07 34.93 27.71
C PHE A 589 -6.70 35.93 26.73
N ASP A 590 -7.82 36.55 27.10
CA ASP A 590 -8.33 37.71 26.37
C ASP A 590 -7.35 38.89 26.42
N LEU A 591 -7.47 39.79 25.44
CA LEU A 591 -6.73 41.05 25.43
C LEU A 591 -6.92 41.79 26.76
N ASN A 592 -5.81 42.17 27.39
CA ASN A 592 -5.76 42.87 28.68
C ASN A 592 -6.41 42.11 29.86
N LYS A 593 -6.65 40.81 29.74
CA LYS A 593 -7.14 39.97 30.85
C LYS A 593 -6.14 38.89 31.25
N TYR A 594 -6.38 38.36 32.44
CA TYR A 594 -5.68 37.21 33.03
C TYR A 594 -6.63 36.07 33.41
N THR A 595 -7.90 36.13 32.99
CA THR A 595 -8.83 35.01 33.08
C THR A 595 -8.47 33.96 32.03
N LEU A 596 -8.28 32.71 32.45
CA LEU A 596 -8.05 31.59 31.54
C LEU A 596 -9.29 31.33 30.69
N ARG A 597 -9.08 31.10 29.40
CA ARG A 597 -10.14 30.56 28.54
C ARG A 597 -10.24 29.04 28.70
N SER A 598 -11.43 28.49 28.46
CA SER A 598 -11.71 27.04 28.50
C SER A 598 -10.74 26.21 27.67
N GLU A 599 -10.30 26.74 26.52
CA GLU A 599 -9.35 26.13 25.60
C GLU A 599 -7.98 25.87 26.26
N SER A 600 -7.67 26.58 27.37
CA SER A 600 -6.43 26.39 28.13
C SER A 600 -6.46 25.18 29.04
N GLU A 601 -7.63 24.61 29.34
CA GLU A 601 -7.77 23.50 30.28
C GLU A 601 -7.04 22.25 29.81
N ILE A 602 -7.00 21.98 28.51
CA ILE A 602 -6.30 20.81 27.96
C ILE A 602 -4.82 20.85 28.32
N GLU A 603 -4.18 21.98 28.05
CA GLU A 603 -2.75 22.18 28.32
C GLU A 603 -2.45 22.15 29.82
N LEU A 604 -3.32 22.77 30.62
CA LEU A 604 -3.17 22.76 32.08
C LEU A 604 -3.37 21.37 32.67
N ASN A 605 -4.29 20.57 32.14
CA ASN A 605 -4.49 19.19 32.58
C ASN A 605 -3.26 18.33 32.29
N ARG A 606 -2.57 18.54 31.15
CA ARG A 606 -1.28 17.88 30.87
C ARG A 606 -0.21 18.27 31.89
N LEU A 607 -0.11 19.55 32.23
CA LEU A 607 0.80 20.03 33.28
C LEU A 607 0.44 19.46 34.66
N THR A 608 -0.86 19.43 35.02
CA THR A 608 -1.33 18.82 36.26
C THR A 608 -0.92 17.35 36.33
N LYS A 609 -1.14 16.58 35.25
CA LYS A 609 -0.75 15.17 35.18
C LYS A 609 0.75 14.98 35.38
N LEU A 610 1.58 15.77 34.70
CA LEU A 610 3.05 15.75 34.88
C LEU A 610 3.44 15.98 36.35
N LEU A 611 2.81 16.94 37.03
CA LEU A 611 3.09 17.25 38.44
C LEU A 611 2.58 16.17 39.39
N ILE A 612 1.51 15.45 39.06
CA ILE A 612 1.03 14.29 39.82
C ILE A 612 2.01 13.13 39.69
N GLU A 613 2.48 12.85 38.47
CA GLU A 613 3.42 11.76 38.17
C GLU A 613 4.82 12.02 38.75
N ASN A 614 5.19 13.29 38.96
CA ASN A 614 6.47 13.69 39.52
C ASN A 614 6.27 14.43 40.85
N PRO A 615 5.98 13.74 41.98
CA PRO A 615 5.55 14.38 43.23
C PRO A 615 6.60 15.27 43.89
N ASN A 616 7.89 15.07 43.60
CA ASN A 616 8.99 15.89 44.13
C ASN A 616 9.27 17.14 43.29
N LEU A 617 8.69 17.22 42.08
CA LEU A 617 8.94 18.31 41.15
C LEU A 617 8.38 19.62 41.70
N LYS A 618 9.24 20.63 41.79
CA LYS A 618 8.88 22.02 42.09
C LYS A 618 9.09 22.88 40.86
N ILE A 619 8.11 23.70 40.53
CA ILE A 619 8.14 24.52 39.32
C ILE A 619 7.82 25.99 39.61
N GLU A 620 8.34 26.86 38.77
CA GLU A 620 7.95 28.26 38.67
C GLU A 620 7.13 28.47 37.38
N ILE A 621 5.91 28.99 37.50
CA ILE A 621 5.14 29.46 36.35
C ILE A 621 5.57 30.90 36.03
N SER A 622 6.00 31.13 34.80
CA SER A 622 6.56 32.39 34.35
C SER A 622 5.68 33.00 33.26
N GLY A 623 5.20 34.22 33.49
CA GLY A 623 4.43 34.99 32.51
C GLY A 623 5.28 36.05 31.83
N HIS A 624 5.19 36.11 30.50
CA HIS A 624 5.93 37.03 29.64
C HIS A 624 5.00 37.84 28.73
N THR A 625 5.42 39.03 28.33
CA THR A 625 4.76 39.89 27.34
C THR A 625 5.74 40.27 26.23
N ASP A 626 5.22 40.85 25.15
CA ASP A 626 6.08 41.60 24.22
C ASP A 626 6.39 42.99 24.79
N SER A 627 7.18 43.76 24.02
CA SER A 627 7.61 45.14 24.33
C SER A 627 6.52 46.20 24.13
N ARG A 628 5.28 45.81 23.79
CA ARG A 628 4.22 46.74 23.40
C ARG A 628 3.32 47.02 24.60
N GLY A 629 3.66 48.06 25.35
CA GLY A 629 2.94 48.47 26.55
C GLY A 629 3.85 49.31 27.44
N SER A 630 3.39 49.70 28.63
CA SER A 630 4.33 50.16 29.66
C SER A 630 4.92 48.97 30.40
N ALA A 631 6.20 49.05 30.76
CA ALA A 631 6.89 47.99 31.47
C ALA A 631 6.18 47.59 32.77
N GLU A 632 5.67 48.56 33.54
CA GLU A 632 4.91 48.30 34.76
C GLU A 632 3.62 47.52 34.49
N TYR A 633 2.86 47.91 33.45
CA TYR A 633 1.62 47.23 33.08
C TYR A 633 1.88 45.80 32.60
N ASN A 634 2.87 45.65 31.73
CA ASN A 634 3.29 44.37 31.18
C ASN A 634 3.73 43.40 32.28
N LYS A 635 4.50 43.88 33.26
CA LYS A 635 4.97 43.08 34.40
C LYS A 635 3.82 42.66 35.32
N GLU A 636 2.87 43.55 35.58
CA GLU A 636 1.70 43.23 36.40
C GLU A 636 0.75 42.24 35.69
N LEU A 637 0.48 42.47 34.40
CA LEU A 637 -0.33 41.58 33.57
C LEU A 637 0.26 40.17 33.52
N SER A 638 1.55 40.06 33.25
CA SER A 638 2.21 38.76 33.12
C SER A 638 2.29 38.02 34.46
N LYS A 639 2.51 38.75 35.57
CA LYS A 639 2.46 38.20 36.93
C LYS A 639 1.08 37.64 37.27
N ASN A 640 0.01 38.38 36.96
CA ASN A 640 -1.35 37.95 37.25
C ASN A 640 -1.74 36.72 36.40
N ARG A 641 -1.30 36.65 35.14
CA ARG A 641 -1.48 35.46 34.28
C ARG A 641 -0.81 34.22 34.86
N ALA A 642 0.46 34.36 35.28
CA ALA A 642 1.19 33.27 35.92
C ALA A 642 0.53 32.83 37.24
N LYS A 643 0.06 33.80 38.05
CA LYS A 643 -0.68 33.54 39.28
C LYS A 643 -1.97 32.75 39.02
N THR A 644 -2.75 33.12 38.01
CA THR A 644 -4.00 32.42 37.67
C THR A 644 -3.75 30.98 37.27
N VAL A 645 -2.65 30.70 36.56
CA VAL A 645 -2.24 29.32 36.25
C VAL A 645 -1.88 28.53 37.52
N VAL A 646 -1.15 29.13 38.46
CA VAL A 646 -0.85 28.49 39.76
C VAL A 646 -2.12 28.23 40.56
N GLU A 647 -3.05 29.18 40.62
CA GLU A 647 -4.34 29.03 41.31
C GLU A 647 -5.15 27.86 40.73
N TYR A 648 -5.17 27.72 39.40
CA TYR A 648 -5.78 26.58 38.72
C TYR A 648 -5.13 25.24 39.14
N LEU A 649 -3.79 25.17 39.14
CA LEU A 649 -3.08 23.93 39.51
C LEU A 649 -3.35 23.53 40.97
N ILE A 650 -3.45 24.50 41.88
CA ILE A 650 -3.83 24.27 43.28
C ILE A 650 -5.26 23.73 43.37
N GLU A 651 -6.20 24.30 42.62
CA GLU A 651 -7.58 23.82 42.55
C GLU A 651 -7.67 22.37 42.05
N LYS A 652 -6.78 21.97 41.14
CA LYS A 652 -6.63 20.58 40.66
C LYS A 652 -5.85 19.66 41.62
N GLY A 653 -5.47 20.14 42.80
CA GLY A 653 -4.90 19.34 43.88
C GLY A 653 -3.38 19.29 43.96
N ILE A 654 -2.67 20.16 43.23
CA ILE A 654 -1.21 20.27 43.38
C ILE A 654 -0.88 21.07 44.64
N ASP A 655 0.05 20.55 45.46
CA ASP A 655 0.51 21.24 46.67
C ASP A 655 1.12 22.61 46.33
N LYS A 656 0.65 23.63 47.05
CA LYS A 656 1.12 25.01 46.91
C LYS A 656 2.64 25.15 47.12
N ASP A 657 3.24 24.34 48.00
CA ASP A 657 4.68 24.41 48.31
C ASP A 657 5.58 23.90 47.17
N ARG A 658 4.96 23.41 46.09
CA ARG A 658 5.61 22.98 44.84
C ARG A 658 5.53 24.02 43.73
N LEU A 659 4.81 25.12 43.93
CA LEU A 659 4.46 26.08 42.89
C LEU A 659 4.92 27.49 43.26
N GLU A 660 5.78 28.05 42.41
CA GLU A 660 6.12 29.47 42.41
C GLU A 660 5.54 30.15 41.15
N TYR A 661 5.38 31.47 41.18
CA TYR A 661 5.01 32.23 39.98
C TYR A 661 5.74 33.56 39.90
N ALA A 662 6.11 33.94 38.69
CA ALA A 662 6.79 35.19 38.39
C ALA A 662 6.22 35.84 37.13
N GLY A 663 6.20 37.18 37.12
CA GLY A 663 5.90 37.97 35.94
C GLY A 663 7.13 38.74 35.51
N TYR A 664 7.64 38.44 34.32
CA TYR A 664 8.83 39.08 33.76
C TYR A 664 8.50 40.21 32.78
N GLY A 665 7.23 40.37 32.39
CA GLY A 665 6.87 41.32 31.33
C GLY A 665 7.72 41.09 30.08
N GLU A 666 8.39 42.14 29.62
CA GLU A 666 9.28 42.14 28.45
C GLU A 666 10.76 41.89 28.78
N GLU A 667 11.11 41.56 30.04
CA GLU A 667 12.51 41.47 30.51
C GLU A 667 13.26 40.25 29.96
N GLN A 668 12.56 39.23 29.46
CA GLN A 668 13.13 37.98 28.95
C GLN A 668 12.51 37.60 27.58
N PRO A 669 12.78 38.40 26.52
CA PRO A 669 12.24 38.14 25.20
C PRO A 669 12.89 36.90 24.56
N ILE A 670 12.10 36.13 23.82
CA ILE A 670 12.63 35.11 22.89
C ILE A 670 13.21 35.80 21.67
N ASN A 671 12.45 36.76 21.12
CA ASN A 671 12.85 37.58 19.98
C ASN A 671 13.03 39.02 20.47
N THR A 672 14.24 39.55 20.40
CA THR A 672 14.52 40.95 20.75
C THR A 672 13.88 41.90 19.74
N ASP A 673 13.55 43.13 20.15
CA ASP A 673 13.01 44.15 19.24
C ASP A 673 13.94 44.43 18.05
N GLU A 674 15.26 44.28 18.25
CA GLU A 674 16.24 44.42 17.18
C GLU A 674 16.09 43.30 16.13
N GLU A 675 15.91 42.04 16.55
CA GLU A 675 15.68 40.91 15.65
C GLU A 675 14.35 41.05 14.91
N ILE A 676 13.28 41.43 15.63
CA ILE A 676 11.95 41.66 15.05
C ILE A 676 12.01 42.78 14.01
N SER A 677 12.76 43.86 14.28
CA SER A 677 12.88 44.98 13.34
C SER A 677 13.47 44.57 11.98
N LYS A 678 14.37 43.57 11.97
CA LYS A 678 15.07 43.04 10.79
C LYS A 678 14.20 42.12 9.92
N MET A 679 13.09 41.60 10.42
CA MET A 679 12.17 40.75 9.66
C MET A 679 11.48 41.56 8.55
N LYS A 680 11.16 40.92 7.42
CA LYS A 680 10.64 41.63 6.23
C LYS A 680 9.13 41.65 6.20
N LEU A 681 8.49 40.53 6.51
CA LEU A 681 7.04 40.42 6.45
C LEU A 681 6.40 40.90 7.75
N ARG A 682 5.30 41.64 7.64
CA ARG A 682 4.52 42.05 8.81
C ARG A 682 4.02 40.84 9.61
N SER A 683 3.67 39.75 8.94
CA SER A 683 3.26 38.50 9.57
C SER A 683 4.37 37.88 10.40
N GLU A 684 5.62 37.87 9.93
CA GLU A 684 6.78 37.36 10.67
C GLU A 684 7.03 38.17 11.95
N LYS A 685 6.97 39.51 11.86
CA LYS A 685 7.10 40.39 13.03
C LYS A 685 6.05 40.09 14.09
N GLU A 686 4.83 39.85 13.65
CA GLU A 686 3.72 39.64 14.56
C GLU A 686 3.72 38.25 15.20
N ALA A 687 4.21 37.23 14.48
CA ALA A 687 4.53 35.93 15.04
C ALA A 687 5.65 36.03 16.10
N ALA A 688 6.71 36.78 15.83
CA ALA A 688 7.80 36.96 16.78
C ALA A 688 7.37 37.70 18.06
N HIS A 689 6.51 38.71 17.94
CA HIS A 689 5.87 39.31 19.12
C HIS A 689 4.95 38.31 19.85
N GLN A 690 4.26 37.41 19.13
CA GLN A 690 3.43 36.36 19.73
C GLN A 690 4.26 35.36 20.53
N ASP A 691 5.45 34.99 20.08
CA ASP A 691 6.36 34.13 20.83
C ASP A 691 6.80 34.76 22.16
N ASN A 692 6.96 36.09 22.22
CA ASN A 692 7.28 36.78 23.46
C ASN A 692 6.09 36.77 24.45
N ARG A 693 4.85 36.79 23.94
CA ARG A 693 3.62 36.70 24.74
C ARG A 693 3.34 35.24 25.11
N ARG A 694 4.04 34.74 26.12
CA ARG A 694 3.99 33.32 26.50
C ARG A 694 3.84 33.11 28.01
N THR A 695 3.32 31.94 28.35
CA THR A 695 3.45 31.36 29.68
C THR A 695 4.40 30.17 29.56
N GLU A 696 5.33 30.03 30.49
CA GLU A 696 6.22 28.88 30.55
C GLU A 696 6.28 28.36 31.99
N PHE A 697 6.75 27.14 32.19
CA PHE A 697 7.20 26.71 33.50
C PHE A 697 8.67 26.33 33.49
N LYS A 698 9.30 26.50 34.64
CA LYS A 698 10.71 26.18 34.88
C LYS A 698 10.84 25.24 36.06
N ILE A 699 11.67 24.21 35.95
CA ILE A 699 11.96 23.28 37.04
C ILE A 699 12.93 23.91 38.02
N LEU A 700 12.52 24.04 39.28
CA LEU A 700 13.32 24.57 40.39
C LEU A 700 14.07 23.47 41.14
N SER A 701 13.42 22.33 41.35
CA SER A 701 13.99 21.12 41.94
C SER A 701 13.19 19.88 41.52
N ASN A 702 13.82 18.72 41.49
CA ASN A 702 13.18 17.41 41.23
C ASN A 702 13.67 16.39 42.27
#